data_AF-A0A316YVU3-F1
#
_entry.id   AF-A0A316YVU3-F1
#
_cell.length_a   1.000
_cell.length_b   1.000
_cell.length_c   1.000
_cell.angle_alpha   90.00
_cell.angle_beta   90.00
_cell.angle_gamma   90.00
#
_symmetry.space_group_name_H-M   'P 1'
#
loop_
_entity.id
_entity.type
_entity.pdbx_description
1 polymer ?
#
loop_
_entity_poly.entity_id
_entity_poly.type
_entity_poly.pdbx_seq_one_letter_code
_entity_poly.pdbx_strand_id
1 'polypeptide(L)'
;MAPAKVLSRSAAVHPLDPPQPEEIVAASSAVRQALGTKGVKAQRFTNVFLKEPPKADVIKHGFFPEKSTEPGAGPVKPSGLPSREIFLHVINLLDGRSYEAVVNLDDIDEPKVVDVKQLAEGVQPAITVEELVLSEEQMRRDQRVIDAAKAVGVSVEQLHADGWSIGWDERFPGKRVQQCITFARYGKDENLYAHPLDFNVVLDNVTGEVLAIDYPAHRSTKTGKLGVSTKPPTEASFDKPEGRERIPPPLERHDYLPDLAKRAGSDKPIEMRQDLKQLSVVQPQGVSFHREGNVLEWQKWKLHVGFHPREGIVLSTISYKDDDVPGASKAAPSERPLFYRLSLSEMVVPYAEPAHPHYRKFAFDVGEYGLGYMANSLSLGCDCLGSIEYLDGVIAKHDGTTETLKNVICIHEEDAGLLWKHTDYRPDGRAHNVRNRKLVISMVCTVANYEYQFNWNLHLDGNIELEIKLTGILNLYQLAQGESTGGYGVEVAPRINAHLHQHLFSLRVDPHIDGALNSISEQTIRAVEAPSGSDENWAGNAFTANQRILQTTGEGVRDANFDEERSWTFVNEASKHYSSGKLSGYKVMCKDMPRLYAKHDSITAKRAPFAKHHIWTVPYEDAHKYPAGMYVPQTLDAPEDSIEKWVGDGSKSIANKDIVSYITLGTTHVPRPEDFPVMPAETVRLMLKPVNFFRRNPTLDVPSTADAQSTAAGAANGNGASCCS
;
A
#
# COMPACT_ATOMS: atom_id res chain seq x y z
N MET A 1 39.42 25.73 -30.19
CA MET A 1 38.94 24.75 -29.19
C MET A 1 37.57 25.22 -28.73
N ALA A 2 36.52 24.50 -29.09
CA ALA A 2 35.20 24.77 -28.52
C ALA A 2 35.24 24.44 -27.02
N PRO A 3 34.62 25.25 -26.14
CA PRO A 3 34.57 24.93 -24.72
C PRO A 3 33.89 23.56 -24.56
N ALA A 4 34.51 22.67 -23.78
CA ALA A 4 33.89 21.41 -23.41
C ALA A 4 32.54 21.72 -22.76
N LYS A 5 31.46 21.28 -23.40
CA LYS A 5 30.09 21.35 -22.87
C LYS A 5 30.13 20.60 -21.53
N VAL A 6 29.97 21.31 -20.42
CA VAL A 6 29.74 20.68 -19.12
C VAL A 6 28.34 20.09 -19.22
N LEU A 7 28.26 18.76 -19.35
CA LEU A 7 27.00 18.01 -19.38
C LEU A 7 26.24 18.33 -18.09
N SER A 8 25.03 18.87 -18.20
CA SER A 8 24.21 19.17 -17.02
C SER A 8 23.48 17.89 -16.63
N ARG A 9 23.97 17.21 -15.58
CA ARG A 9 23.19 16.12 -14.97
C ARG A 9 22.10 16.78 -14.13
N SER A 10 20.85 16.35 -14.32
CA SER A 10 19.75 16.73 -13.43
C SER A 10 20.07 16.38 -11.97
N ALA A 11 19.54 17.18 -11.05
CA ALA A 11 19.91 17.38 -9.65
C ALA A 11 19.70 16.20 -8.67
N ALA A 12 19.61 14.95 -9.12
CA ALA A 12 19.45 13.80 -8.24
C ALA A 12 20.72 13.55 -7.41
N VAL A 13 20.61 13.71 -6.09
CA VAL A 13 21.72 13.53 -5.14
C VAL A 13 21.91 12.04 -4.82
N HIS A 14 20.82 11.28 -4.80
CA HIS A 14 20.80 9.84 -4.59
C HIS A 14 20.23 9.11 -5.83
N PRO A 15 20.77 7.95 -6.26
CA PRO A 15 20.35 7.25 -7.48
C PRO A 15 18.90 6.76 -7.44
N LEU A 16 18.34 6.58 -6.24
CA LEU A 16 16.95 6.21 -6.00
C LEU A 16 16.01 7.41 -5.84
N ASP A 17 16.49 8.65 -5.98
CA ASP A 17 15.61 9.83 -5.91
C ASP A 17 14.54 9.77 -6.98
N PRO A 18 13.28 10.12 -6.67
CA PRO A 18 12.22 10.17 -7.67
C PRO A 18 12.54 11.16 -8.79
N PRO A 19 11.96 10.98 -9.99
CA PRO A 19 12.23 11.88 -11.11
C PRO A 19 11.80 13.32 -10.80
N GLN A 20 12.64 14.28 -11.14
CA GLN A 20 12.31 15.70 -11.05
C GLN A 20 11.37 16.13 -12.20
N PRO A 21 10.64 17.25 -12.07
CA PRO A 21 9.72 17.71 -13.11
C PRO A 21 10.36 17.82 -14.50
N GLU A 22 11.57 18.34 -14.58
CA GLU A 22 12.34 18.47 -15.82
C GLU A 22 12.75 17.11 -16.41
N GLU A 23 13.04 16.10 -15.59
CA GLU A 23 13.38 14.74 -16.05
C GLU A 23 12.17 14.08 -16.70
N ILE A 24 10.98 14.23 -16.11
CA ILE A 24 9.74 13.70 -16.65
C ILE A 24 9.43 14.37 -17.99
N VAL A 25 9.49 15.71 -18.06
CA VAL A 25 9.21 16.46 -19.31
C VAL A 25 10.20 16.10 -20.41
N ALA A 26 11.50 15.99 -20.08
CA ALA A 26 12.54 15.59 -21.04
C ALA A 26 12.29 14.18 -21.59
N ALA A 27 12.01 13.22 -20.71
CA ALA A 27 11.72 11.84 -21.10
C ALA A 27 10.44 11.73 -21.94
N SER A 28 9.36 12.38 -21.51
CA SER A 28 8.10 12.41 -22.26
C SER A 28 8.26 13.05 -23.64
N SER A 29 9.04 14.12 -23.75
CA SER A 29 9.33 14.78 -25.03
C SER A 29 10.11 13.88 -25.97
N ALA A 30 11.13 13.18 -25.47
CA ALA A 30 11.95 12.25 -26.25
C ALA A 30 11.12 11.06 -26.76
N VAL A 31 10.31 10.44 -25.89
CA VAL A 31 9.39 9.36 -26.27
C VAL A 31 8.38 9.85 -27.30
N ARG A 32 7.84 11.07 -27.11
CA ARG A 32 6.87 11.63 -28.04
C ARG A 32 7.41 11.75 -29.45
N GLN A 33 8.63 12.26 -29.58
CA GLN A 33 9.31 12.35 -30.86
C GLN A 33 9.58 10.96 -31.46
N ALA A 34 10.11 10.03 -30.66
CA ALA A 34 10.46 8.69 -31.13
C ALA A 34 9.25 7.85 -31.57
N LEU A 35 8.12 7.94 -30.86
CA LEU A 35 6.87 7.29 -31.26
C LEU A 35 6.18 8.01 -32.43
N GLY A 36 6.30 9.34 -32.50
CA GLY A 36 5.78 10.14 -33.60
C GLY A 36 6.40 9.77 -34.95
N THR A 37 7.72 9.50 -34.99
CA THR A 37 8.40 9.02 -36.21
C THR A 37 7.97 7.61 -36.61
N LYS A 38 7.46 6.80 -35.66
CA LYS A 38 6.88 5.47 -35.89
C LYS A 38 5.37 5.51 -36.21
N GLY A 39 4.78 6.69 -36.37
CA GLY A 39 3.37 6.87 -36.77
C GLY A 39 2.36 6.96 -35.63
N VAL A 40 2.80 6.91 -34.37
CA VAL A 40 1.93 7.07 -33.19
C VAL A 40 1.76 8.56 -32.90
N LYS A 41 0.67 9.15 -33.40
CA LYS A 41 0.48 10.62 -33.40
C LYS A 41 -0.36 11.16 -32.25
N ALA A 42 -1.35 10.42 -31.76
CA ALA A 42 -2.21 10.85 -30.67
C ALA A 42 -1.80 10.13 -29.39
N GLN A 43 -0.86 10.71 -28.66
CA GLN A 43 -0.23 10.05 -27.52
C GLN A 43 -0.78 10.56 -26.20
N ARG A 44 -1.15 9.63 -25.31
CA ARG A 44 -1.52 9.89 -23.91
C ARG A 44 -0.51 9.20 -22.99
N PHE A 45 0.18 9.96 -22.15
CA PHE A 45 1.04 9.39 -21.11
C PHE A 45 0.20 8.95 -19.91
N THR A 46 0.48 7.76 -19.36
CA THR A 46 -0.28 7.26 -18.18
C THR A 46 0.58 7.05 -16.96
N ASN A 47 1.80 6.53 -17.15
CA ASN A 47 2.73 6.32 -16.06
C ASN A 47 4.11 6.80 -16.49
N VAL A 48 4.76 7.60 -15.65
CA VAL A 48 6.17 7.98 -15.81
C VAL A 48 6.82 7.92 -14.45
N PHE A 49 7.86 7.08 -14.30
CA PHE A 49 8.56 6.91 -13.03
C PHE A 49 10.01 6.48 -13.25
N LEU A 50 10.80 6.55 -12.17
CA LEU A 50 12.19 6.10 -12.19
C LEU A 50 12.25 4.60 -12.50
N LYS A 51 13.01 4.22 -13.53
CA LYS A 51 13.50 2.85 -13.62
C LYS A 51 14.65 2.73 -12.65
N GLU A 52 14.35 2.25 -11.44
CA GLU A 52 15.37 2.12 -10.40
C GLU A 52 16.58 1.36 -10.95
N PRO A 53 17.81 1.85 -10.72
CA PRO A 53 19.02 1.16 -11.15
C PRO A 53 19.15 -0.22 -10.48
N PRO A 54 19.91 -1.15 -11.08
CA PRO A 54 20.13 -2.45 -10.49
C PRO A 54 20.65 -2.35 -9.05
N LYS A 55 20.17 -3.23 -8.16
CA LYS A 55 20.58 -3.22 -6.73
C LYS A 55 22.09 -3.26 -6.54
N ALA A 56 22.77 -4.07 -7.35
CA ALA A 56 24.22 -4.21 -7.34
C ALA A 56 24.95 -2.87 -7.62
N ASP A 57 24.41 -2.03 -8.50
CA ASP A 57 25.02 -0.75 -8.87
C ASP A 57 24.85 0.29 -7.76
N VAL A 58 23.70 0.30 -7.08
CA VAL A 58 23.44 1.17 -5.91
C VAL A 58 24.40 0.82 -4.77
N ILE A 59 24.55 -0.47 -4.48
CA ILE A 59 25.46 -0.97 -3.44
C ILE A 59 26.92 -0.60 -3.79
N LYS A 60 27.35 -0.87 -5.03
CA LYS A 60 28.72 -0.59 -5.49
C LYS A 60 29.09 0.89 -5.43
N HIS A 61 28.11 1.78 -5.54
CA HIS A 61 28.34 3.22 -5.41
C HIS A 61 28.63 3.65 -3.96
N GLY A 62 28.21 2.87 -2.95
CA GLY A 62 28.46 3.15 -1.54
C GLY A 62 27.34 3.90 -0.82
N PHE A 63 26.13 3.97 -1.41
CA PHE A 63 24.94 4.51 -0.73
C PHE A 63 24.35 3.56 0.33
N PHE A 64 24.86 2.33 0.40
CA PHE A 64 24.42 1.31 1.34
C PHE A 64 25.62 0.50 1.83
N PRO A 65 25.74 0.21 3.15
CA PRO A 65 26.86 -0.56 3.66
C PRO A 65 26.78 -2.02 3.21
N GLU A 66 27.87 -2.53 2.64
CA GLU A 66 28.01 -3.93 2.23
C GLU A 66 29.31 -4.51 2.78
N LYS A 67 29.27 -5.77 3.22
CA LYS A 67 30.47 -6.51 3.61
C LYS A 67 30.95 -7.32 2.41
N SER A 68 32.25 -7.22 2.11
CA SER A 68 32.84 -8.09 1.08
C SER A 68 32.55 -9.57 1.41
N THR A 69 32.07 -10.30 0.41
CA THR A 69 31.90 -11.76 0.49
C THR A 69 33.22 -12.52 0.36
N GLU A 70 34.31 -11.85 -0.04
CA GLU A 70 35.67 -12.40 -0.07
C GLU A 70 36.46 -12.12 1.23
N PRO A 71 37.10 -13.13 1.84
CA PRO A 71 37.94 -12.95 3.02
C PRO A 71 39.10 -11.98 2.76
N GLY A 72 39.14 -10.85 3.48
CA GLY A 72 40.25 -9.89 3.42
C GLY A 72 40.11 -8.76 2.39
N ALA A 73 39.01 -8.71 1.62
CA ALA A 73 38.72 -7.57 0.76
C ALA A 73 38.14 -6.40 1.59
N GLY A 74 38.72 -5.21 1.38
CA GLY A 74 38.27 -3.96 2.00
C GLY A 74 36.91 -3.49 1.46
N PRO A 75 36.41 -2.31 1.90
CA PRO A 75 35.16 -1.74 1.42
C PRO A 75 35.13 -1.62 -0.11
N VAL A 76 33.98 -1.90 -0.73
CA VAL A 76 33.78 -1.75 -2.18
C VAL A 76 34.05 -0.29 -2.56
N LYS A 77 34.98 -0.06 -3.50
CA LYS A 77 35.29 1.31 -3.97
C LYS A 77 34.11 1.86 -4.79
N PRO A 78 33.67 3.11 -4.54
CA PRO A 78 32.62 3.75 -5.32
C PRO A 78 32.94 3.75 -6.83
N SER A 79 32.03 3.22 -7.64
CA SER A 79 32.01 3.50 -9.09
C SER A 79 31.32 4.83 -9.37
N GLY A 80 31.31 5.29 -10.63
CA GLY A 80 30.47 6.42 -11.04
C GLY A 80 28.99 6.21 -10.67
N LEU A 81 28.22 7.30 -10.66
CA LEU A 81 26.77 7.24 -10.42
C LEU A 81 26.10 6.31 -11.46
N PRO A 82 25.13 5.46 -11.05
CA PRO A 82 24.40 4.60 -11.96
C PRO A 82 23.69 5.37 -13.09
N SER A 83 23.36 4.66 -14.17
CA SER A 83 22.53 5.16 -15.28
C SER A 83 21.21 5.71 -14.75
N ARG A 84 20.83 6.93 -15.14
CA ARG A 84 19.56 7.56 -14.75
C ARG A 84 18.51 7.26 -15.82
N GLU A 85 17.64 6.28 -15.59
CA GLU A 85 16.63 5.84 -16.57
C GLU A 85 15.20 6.12 -16.10
N ILE A 86 14.36 6.62 -17.00
CA ILE A 86 12.94 6.85 -16.77
C ILE A 86 12.12 5.84 -17.58
N PHE A 87 11.14 5.21 -16.95
CA PHE A 87 10.20 4.28 -17.59
C PHE A 87 8.85 4.95 -17.80
N LEU A 88 8.28 4.77 -19.00
CA LEU A 88 7.08 5.48 -19.44
C LEU A 88 6.08 4.51 -20.09
N HIS A 89 4.80 4.74 -19.83
CA HIS A 89 3.68 4.13 -20.54
C HIS A 89 2.94 5.15 -21.40
N VAL A 90 2.70 4.82 -22.66
CA VAL A 90 2.01 5.67 -23.64
C VAL A 90 0.88 4.90 -24.31
N ILE A 91 -0.28 5.52 -24.43
CA ILE A 91 -1.44 5.00 -25.18
C ILE A 91 -1.57 5.79 -26.48
N ASN A 92 -1.75 5.08 -27.59
CA ASN A 92 -2.16 5.68 -28.86
C ASN A 92 -3.68 5.82 -28.91
N LEU A 93 -4.19 7.04 -28.87
CA LEU A 93 -5.63 7.31 -28.86
C LEU A 93 -6.33 7.01 -30.19
N LEU A 94 -5.58 6.74 -31.26
CA LEU A 94 -6.18 6.40 -32.57
C LEU A 94 -6.61 4.93 -32.67
N ASP A 95 -5.94 4.03 -31.95
CA ASP A 95 -6.18 2.58 -32.04
C ASP A 95 -6.20 1.86 -30.68
N GLY A 96 -6.01 2.58 -29.57
CA GLY A 96 -6.01 2.06 -28.21
C GLY A 96 -4.80 1.21 -27.83
N ARG A 97 -3.78 1.13 -28.70
CA ARG A 97 -2.56 0.36 -28.41
C ARG A 97 -1.67 1.07 -27.39
N SER A 98 -1.09 0.27 -26.51
CA SER A 98 -0.21 0.74 -25.45
C SER A 98 1.25 0.43 -25.76
N TYR A 99 2.14 1.27 -25.27
CA TYR A 99 3.59 1.19 -25.45
C TYR A 99 4.28 1.40 -24.11
N GLU A 100 5.38 0.68 -23.89
CA GLU A 100 6.38 0.98 -22.87
C GLU A 100 7.62 1.58 -23.53
N ALA A 101 8.29 2.49 -22.81
CA ALA A 101 9.55 3.07 -23.25
C ALA A 101 10.48 3.30 -22.06
N VAL A 102 11.78 3.24 -22.33
CA VAL A 102 12.83 3.62 -21.38
C VAL A 102 13.66 4.75 -22.00
N VAL A 103 13.93 5.79 -21.21
CA VAL A 103 14.79 6.91 -21.61
C VAL A 103 15.95 7.03 -20.63
N ASN A 104 17.17 7.01 -21.14
CA ASN A 104 18.36 7.37 -20.38
C ASN A 104 18.53 8.90 -20.37
N LEU A 105 18.72 9.44 -19.18
CA LEU A 105 18.89 10.86 -18.86
C LEU A 105 20.22 11.13 -18.15
N ASP A 106 21.27 10.38 -18.47
CA ASP A 106 22.61 10.69 -17.94
C ASP A 106 23.08 12.09 -18.36
N ASP A 107 22.62 12.53 -19.53
CA ASP A 107 22.61 13.92 -19.98
C ASP A 107 21.16 14.34 -20.28
N ILE A 108 20.60 15.24 -19.47
CA ILE A 108 19.21 15.69 -19.62
C ILE A 108 19.02 16.57 -20.86
N ASP A 109 20.09 17.22 -21.33
CA ASP A 109 20.06 18.05 -22.53
C ASP A 109 20.08 17.20 -23.81
N GLU A 110 20.46 15.92 -23.71
CA GLU A 110 20.48 14.95 -24.81
C GLU A 110 19.80 13.61 -24.42
N PRO A 111 18.48 13.60 -24.11
CA PRO A 111 17.77 12.39 -23.71
C PRO A 111 17.85 11.28 -24.76
N LYS A 112 18.16 10.05 -24.34
CA LYS A 112 18.30 8.90 -25.24
C LYS A 112 17.21 7.89 -24.98
N VAL A 113 16.31 7.71 -25.94
CA VAL A 113 15.33 6.62 -25.90
C VAL A 113 16.08 5.30 -26.13
N VAL A 114 16.21 4.49 -25.07
CA VAL A 114 16.99 3.24 -25.10
C VAL A 114 16.15 2.04 -25.52
N ASP A 115 14.86 2.05 -25.19
CA ASP A 115 13.92 0.99 -25.57
C ASP A 115 12.52 1.55 -25.80
N VAL A 116 11.80 0.95 -26.75
CA VAL A 116 10.39 1.23 -27.05
C VAL A 116 9.74 -0.05 -27.55
N LYS A 117 8.72 -0.52 -26.83
CA LYS A 117 8.01 -1.75 -27.14
C LYS A 117 6.51 -1.51 -27.13
N GLN A 118 5.82 -2.00 -28.16
CA GLN A 118 4.37 -2.08 -28.16
C GLN A 118 3.93 -3.23 -27.26
N LEU A 119 2.99 -2.99 -26.36
CA LEU A 119 2.41 -4.04 -25.53
C LEU A 119 1.55 -4.97 -26.37
N ALA A 120 1.37 -6.21 -25.87
CA ALA A 120 0.50 -7.17 -26.52
C ALA A 120 -0.96 -6.68 -26.54
N GLU A 121 -1.74 -7.16 -27.50
CA GLU A 121 -3.16 -6.83 -27.59
C GLU A 121 -3.89 -7.22 -26.29
N GLY A 122 -4.74 -6.32 -25.79
CA GLY A 122 -5.45 -6.50 -24.52
C GLY A 122 -4.64 -6.19 -23.26
N VAL A 123 -3.34 -5.94 -23.35
CA VAL A 123 -2.52 -5.51 -22.21
C VAL A 123 -2.60 -4.00 -22.05
N GLN A 124 -3.00 -3.54 -20.87
CA GLN A 124 -3.27 -2.13 -20.59
C GLN A 124 -2.47 -1.63 -19.37
N PRO A 125 -1.88 -0.42 -19.43
CA PRO A 125 -1.25 0.21 -18.27
C PRO A 125 -2.30 0.70 -17.28
N ALA A 126 -1.87 1.08 -16.07
CA ALA A 126 -2.75 1.61 -15.02
C ALA A 126 -3.65 2.77 -15.52
N ILE A 127 -4.82 2.88 -14.91
CA ILE A 127 -5.84 3.89 -15.12
C ILE A 127 -5.47 5.13 -14.32
N THR A 128 -5.46 6.28 -14.98
CA THR A 128 -5.11 7.56 -14.36
C THR A 128 -6.31 8.29 -13.77
N VAL A 129 -6.08 9.17 -12.78
CA VAL A 129 -7.11 10.05 -12.21
C VAL A 129 -7.82 10.88 -13.29
N GLU A 130 -7.07 11.41 -14.26
CA GLU A 130 -7.63 12.13 -15.41
C GLU A 130 -8.63 11.27 -16.21
N GLU A 131 -8.35 9.97 -16.40
CA GLU A 131 -9.30 9.06 -17.04
C GLU A 131 -10.54 8.80 -16.18
N LEU A 132 -10.39 8.67 -14.85
CA LEU A 132 -11.52 8.51 -13.93
C LEU A 132 -12.48 9.70 -14.01
N VAL A 133 -11.96 10.93 -14.02
CA VAL A 133 -12.77 12.16 -14.15
C VAL A 133 -13.45 12.23 -15.51
N LEU A 134 -12.72 11.95 -16.60
CA LEU A 134 -13.26 11.97 -17.96
C LEU A 134 -14.40 10.96 -18.14
N SER A 135 -14.36 9.82 -17.44
CA SER A 135 -15.38 8.78 -17.52
C SER A 135 -16.75 9.29 -17.05
N GLU A 136 -16.81 10.03 -15.94
CA GLU A 136 -18.05 10.65 -15.45
C GLU A 136 -18.56 11.68 -16.45
N GLU A 137 -17.68 12.56 -16.96
CA GLU A 137 -18.06 13.56 -17.95
C GLU A 137 -18.64 12.96 -19.23
N GLN A 138 -18.07 11.85 -19.69
CA GLN A 138 -18.49 11.17 -20.92
C GLN A 138 -19.83 10.47 -20.74
N MET A 139 -20.03 9.72 -19.65
CA MET A 139 -21.32 9.06 -19.40
C MET A 139 -22.47 10.07 -19.25
N ARG A 140 -22.21 11.25 -18.68
CA ARG A 140 -23.20 12.31 -18.50
C ARG A 140 -23.60 13.01 -19.81
N ARG A 141 -22.91 12.74 -20.91
CA ARG A 141 -23.25 13.23 -22.26
C ARG A 141 -24.03 12.22 -23.09
N ASP A 142 -24.11 10.95 -22.66
CA ASP A 142 -24.80 9.90 -23.41
C ASP A 142 -26.30 9.90 -23.11
N GLN A 143 -27.13 10.04 -24.15
CA GLN A 143 -28.59 10.14 -23.98
C GLN A 143 -29.19 8.88 -23.34
N ARG A 144 -28.63 7.69 -23.58
CA ARG A 144 -29.13 6.43 -23.01
C ARG A 144 -28.91 6.40 -21.50
N VAL A 145 -27.78 6.93 -21.04
CA VAL A 145 -27.46 7.07 -19.61
C VAL A 145 -28.36 8.12 -18.96
N ILE A 146 -28.58 9.26 -19.62
CA ILE A 146 -29.49 10.31 -19.15
C ILE A 146 -30.91 9.75 -19.01
N ASP A 147 -31.39 8.99 -19.99
CA ASP A 147 -32.71 8.36 -19.95
C ASP A 147 -32.80 7.30 -18.84
N ALA A 148 -31.73 6.53 -18.63
CA ALA A 148 -31.64 5.56 -17.53
C ALA A 148 -31.73 6.23 -16.15
N ALA A 149 -31.04 7.36 -15.94
CA ALA A 149 -31.13 8.15 -14.70
C ALA A 149 -32.52 8.78 -14.51
N LYS A 150 -33.08 9.37 -15.58
CA LYS A 150 -34.42 9.98 -15.54
C LYS A 150 -35.51 8.98 -15.18
N ALA A 151 -35.39 7.73 -15.63
CA ALA A 151 -36.33 6.67 -15.30
C ALA A 151 -36.38 6.29 -13.81
N VAL A 152 -35.39 6.70 -13.02
CA VAL A 152 -35.36 6.56 -11.55
C VAL A 152 -35.48 7.90 -10.81
N GLY A 153 -35.87 8.96 -11.54
CA GLY A 153 -36.13 10.28 -10.95
C GLY A 153 -34.90 11.16 -10.74
N VAL A 154 -33.76 10.83 -11.37
CA VAL A 154 -32.50 11.55 -11.22
C VAL A 154 -32.20 12.38 -12.47
N SER A 155 -31.87 13.67 -12.29
CA SER A 155 -31.45 14.53 -13.40
C SER A 155 -29.97 14.33 -13.75
N VAL A 156 -29.54 14.75 -14.93
CA VAL A 156 -28.13 14.62 -15.35
C VAL A 156 -27.18 15.47 -14.50
N GLU A 157 -27.67 16.56 -13.91
CA GLU A 157 -26.93 17.41 -12.97
C GLU A 157 -26.69 16.70 -11.63
N GLN A 158 -27.62 15.83 -11.23
CA GLN A 158 -27.55 15.03 -10.00
C GLN A 158 -26.79 13.71 -10.19
N LEU A 159 -26.59 13.27 -11.43
CA LEU A 159 -25.90 12.03 -11.75
C LEU A 159 -24.38 12.18 -11.58
N HIS A 160 -23.81 11.33 -10.73
CA HIS A 160 -22.38 11.20 -10.49
C HIS A 160 -21.95 9.75 -10.58
N ALA A 161 -20.65 9.51 -10.72
CA ALA A 161 -20.14 8.15 -10.68
C ALA A 161 -18.68 8.06 -10.24
N ASP A 162 -18.37 6.98 -9.54
CA ASP A 162 -16.99 6.57 -9.33
C ASP A 162 -16.53 5.75 -10.53
N GLY A 163 -15.52 6.25 -11.25
CA GLY A 163 -14.83 5.50 -12.30
C GLY A 163 -13.97 4.38 -11.69
N TRP A 164 -14.12 3.17 -12.20
CA TRP A 164 -13.37 1.98 -11.74
C TRP A 164 -12.80 1.24 -12.95
N SER A 165 -11.65 0.59 -12.76
CA SER A 165 -11.25 -0.49 -13.67
C SER A 165 -12.41 -1.47 -13.83
N ILE A 166 -12.63 -1.94 -15.05
CA ILE A 166 -13.64 -2.98 -15.32
C ILE A 166 -13.29 -4.30 -14.59
N GLY A 167 -12.05 -4.44 -14.10
CA GLY A 167 -11.50 -5.68 -13.60
C GLY A 167 -11.29 -6.64 -14.76
N TRP A 168 -12.34 -7.40 -15.12
CA TRP A 168 -12.38 -8.21 -16.33
C TRP A 168 -13.82 -8.44 -16.81
N ASP A 169 -14.04 -8.34 -18.13
CA ASP A 169 -15.32 -8.55 -18.78
C ASP A 169 -15.11 -9.02 -20.22
N GLU A 170 -15.66 -10.18 -20.59
CA GLU A 170 -15.44 -10.80 -21.91
C GLU A 170 -16.07 -10.04 -23.08
N ARG A 171 -17.04 -9.15 -22.80
CA ARG A 171 -17.79 -8.42 -23.84
C ARG A 171 -16.94 -7.41 -24.61
N PHE A 172 -15.80 -6.98 -24.05
CA PHE A 172 -15.05 -5.83 -24.57
C PHE A 172 -13.57 -6.16 -24.86
N PRO A 173 -13.28 -7.18 -25.69
CA PRO A 173 -11.91 -7.54 -26.02
C PRO A 173 -11.21 -6.39 -26.76
N GLY A 174 -9.93 -6.16 -26.44
CA GLY A 174 -9.09 -5.17 -27.11
C GLY A 174 -9.39 -3.69 -26.80
N LYS A 175 -10.48 -3.38 -26.07
CA LYS A 175 -10.80 -2.02 -25.62
C LYS A 175 -10.12 -1.71 -24.28
N ARG A 176 -9.96 -0.42 -23.94
CA ARG A 176 -9.52 0.03 -22.61
C ARG A 176 -10.74 0.47 -21.81
N VAL A 177 -11.17 -0.31 -20.84
CA VAL A 177 -12.55 -0.25 -20.33
C VAL A 177 -12.60 0.13 -18.86
N GLN A 178 -13.52 1.04 -18.55
CA GLN A 178 -13.94 1.38 -17.18
C GLN A 178 -15.41 1.03 -16.97
N GLN A 179 -15.73 0.77 -15.70
CA GLN A 179 -17.11 0.80 -15.22
C GLN A 179 -17.30 2.03 -14.32
N CYS A 180 -18.44 2.69 -14.44
CA CYS A 180 -18.82 3.83 -13.63
C CYS A 180 -19.92 3.35 -12.67
N ILE A 181 -19.61 3.34 -11.37
CA ILE A 181 -20.56 2.99 -10.31
C ILE A 181 -21.37 4.25 -10.01
N THR A 182 -22.68 4.22 -10.25
CA THR A 182 -23.47 5.45 -10.33
C THR A 182 -24.22 5.79 -9.05
N PHE A 183 -24.28 7.09 -8.76
CA PHE A 183 -24.88 7.68 -7.58
C PHE A 183 -25.65 8.95 -7.94
N ALA A 184 -26.60 9.35 -7.09
CA ALA A 184 -27.20 10.67 -7.12
C ALA A 184 -26.58 11.60 -6.07
N ARG A 185 -26.50 12.90 -6.38
CA ARG A 185 -26.18 13.96 -5.42
C ARG A 185 -27.22 15.07 -5.53
N TYR A 186 -27.95 15.34 -4.45
CA TYR A 186 -29.06 16.30 -4.46
C TYR A 186 -28.67 17.73 -4.03
N GLY A 187 -27.53 17.88 -3.36
CA GLY A 187 -26.93 19.17 -3.02
C GLY A 187 -25.43 19.14 -3.25
N LYS A 188 -24.82 20.30 -3.54
CA LYS A 188 -23.41 20.43 -3.97
C LYS A 188 -22.42 19.59 -3.15
N ASP A 189 -22.58 19.61 -1.82
CA ASP A 189 -21.67 18.99 -0.86
C ASP A 189 -22.34 17.82 -0.10
N GLU A 190 -23.55 17.39 -0.53
CA GLU A 190 -24.26 16.25 0.09
C GLU A 190 -23.57 14.91 -0.23
N ASN A 191 -23.73 13.95 0.68
CA ASN A 191 -23.12 12.64 0.56
C ASN A 191 -23.76 11.81 -0.56
N LEU A 192 -23.11 11.75 -1.73
CA LEU A 192 -23.59 10.98 -2.89
C LEU A 192 -23.73 9.48 -2.61
N TYR A 193 -22.91 8.93 -1.72
CA TYR A 193 -22.92 7.51 -1.38
C TYR A 193 -24.18 7.08 -0.62
N ALA A 194 -24.95 8.04 -0.09
CA ALA A 194 -26.29 7.78 0.46
C ALA A 194 -27.35 7.47 -0.62
N HIS A 195 -27.03 7.67 -1.90
CA HIS A 195 -27.99 7.60 -2.99
C HIS A 195 -27.49 6.76 -4.19
N PRO A 196 -27.09 5.48 -3.99
CA PRO A 196 -26.66 4.62 -5.09
C PRO A 196 -27.81 4.34 -6.07
N LEU A 197 -27.51 4.30 -7.37
CA LEU A 197 -28.51 4.00 -8.41
C LEU A 197 -28.56 2.51 -8.75
N ASP A 198 -29.57 2.10 -9.53
CA ASP A 198 -29.80 0.69 -9.88
C ASP A 198 -29.09 0.24 -11.16
N PHE A 199 -28.12 0.99 -11.65
CA PHE A 199 -27.38 0.66 -12.87
C PHE A 199 -25.92 1.13 -12.81
N ASN A 200 -25.06 0.48 -13.59
CA ASN A 200 -23.67 0.88 -13.79
C ASN A 200 -23.42 1.09 -15.28
N VAL A 201 -22.58 2.05 -15.63
CA VAL A 201 -22.22 2.34 -17.02
C VAL A 201 -20.87 1.71 -17.33
N VAL A 202 -20.69 1.19 -18.54
CA VAL A 202 -19.39 0.71 -19.03
C VAL A 202 -18.98 1.54 -20.23
N LEU A 203 -17.74 2.01 -20.27
CA LEU A 203 -17.25 2.86 -21.36
C LEU A 203 -15.81 2.53 -21.78
N ASP A 204 -15.48 2.95 -23.00
CA ASP A 204 -14.13 2.89 -23.55
C ASP A 204 -13.36 4.20 -23.27
N ASN A 205 -12.28 4.13 -22.50
CA ASN A 205 -11.46 5.28 -22.11
C ASN A 205 -10.72 5.96 -23.28
N VAL A 206 -10.58 5.26 -24.41
CA VAL A 206 -9.91 5.82 -25.59
C VAL A 206 -10.87 6.71 -26.36
N THR A 207 -12.07 6.19 -26.65
CA THR A 207 -13.06 6.86 -27.50
C THR A 207 -14.07 7.69 -26.74
N GLY A 208 -14.29 7.38 -25.46
CA GLY A 208 -15.38 7.92 -24.64
C GLY A 208 -16.76 7.32 -24.96
N GLU A 209 -16.81 6.26 -25.75
CA GLU A 209 -18.06 5.57 -26.10
C GLU A 209 -18.62 4.81 -24.89
N VAL A 210 -19.91 5.04 -24.57
CA VAL A 210 -20.65 4.16 -23.67
C VAL A 210 -20.93 2.83 -24.37
N LEU A 211 -20.39 1.77 -23.80
CA LEU A 211 -20.39 0.40 -24.33
C LEU A 211 -21.56 -0.43 -23.82
N ALA A 212 -21.98 -0.24 -22.57
CA ALA A 212 -23.12 -0.94 -21.97
C ALA A 212 -23.68 -0.17 -20.76
N ILE A 213 -24.93 -0.50 -20.40
CA ILE A 213 -25.55 -0.15 -19.13
C ILE A 213 -25.96 -1.45 -18.45
N ASP A 214 -25.25 -1.80 -17.38
CA ASP A 214 -25.51 -3.01 -16.59
C ASP A 214 -26.53 -2.71 -15.48
N TYR A 215 -27.60 -3.49 -15.42
CA TYR A 215 -28.64 -3.39 -14.40
C TYR A 215 -28.57 -4.61 -13.46
N PRO A 216 -27.96 -4.49 -12.26
CA PRO A 216 -27.81 -5.61 -11.35
C PRO A 216 -29.16 -6.21 -10.96
N ALA A 217 -29.21 -7.53 -10.79
CA ALA A 217 -30.45 -8.23 -10.47
C ALA A 217 -30.77 -8.20 -8.97
N HIS A 218 -32.05 -8.21 -8.64
CA HIS A 218 -32.54 -8.15 -7.27
C HIS A 218 -32.93 -9.52 -6.72
N ARG A 219 -32.73 -9.71 -5.43
CA ARG A 219 -33.18 -10.90 -4.70
C ARG A 219 -34.67 -10.81 -4.40
N SER A 220 -35.32 -11.96 -4.41
CA SER A 220 -36.75 -12.04 -4.07
C SER A 220 -36.98 -11.67 -2.60
N THR A 221 -37.90 -10.75 -2.33
CA THR A 221 -38.34 -10.41 -0.97
C THR A 221 -39.00 -11.58 -0.23
N LYS A 222 -39.46 -12.61 -0.96
CA LYS A 222 -40.09 -13.81 -0.36
C LYS A 222 -39.09 -14.89 0.02
N THR A 223 -38.04 -15.08 -0.79
CA THR A 223 -37.12 -16.23 -0.64
C THR A 223 -35.69 -15.83 -0.30
N GLY A 224 -35.33 -14.55 -0.43
CA GLY A 224 -33.95 -14.04 -0.28
C GLY A 224 -32.99 -14.52 -1.39
N LYS A 225 -33.47 -15.26 -2.39
CA LYS A 225 -32.65 -15.82 -3.47
C LYS A 225 -32.60 -14.90 -4.68
N LEU A 226 -31.47 -14.92 -5.39
CA LEU A 226 -31.33 -14.32 -6.70
C LEU A 226 -32.12 -15.17 -7.71
N GLY A 227 -33.07 -14.55 -8.42
CA GLY A 227 -33.93 -15.24 -9.38
C GLY A 227 -33.29 -15.51 -10.75
N VAL A 228 -32.06 -15.04 -10.95
CA VAL A 228 -31.31 -15.12 -12.21
C VAL A 228 -29.92 -15.73 -12.00
N SER A 229 -29.30 -16.16 -13.10
CA SER A 229 -27.91 -16.64 -13.09
C SER A 229 -26.94 -15.51 -12.71
N THR A 230 -25.87 -15.87 -12.01
CA THR A 230 -24.73 -14.97 -11.74
C THR A 230 -23.74 -14.89 -12.90
N LYS A 231 -23.94 -15.70 -13.96
CA LYS A 231 -23.11 -15.68 -15.15
C LYS A 231 -23.23 -14.30 -15.85
N PRO A 232 -22.12 -13.63 -16.19
CA PRO A 232 -22.18 -12.39 -16.94
C PRO A 232 -22.82 -12.60 -18.33
N PRO A 233 -23.45 -11.56 -18.90
CA PRO A 233 -23.92 -11.59 -20.27
C PRO A 233 -22.73 -11.60 -21.24
N THR A 234 -22.89 -12.30 -22.38
CA THR A 234 -21.88 -12.33 -23.45
C THR A 234 -22.03 -11.18 -24.45
N GLU A 235 -23.17 -10.48 -24.42
CA GLU A 235 -23.48 -9.36 -25.32
C GLU A 235 -23.64 -8.07 -24.51
N ALA A 236 -23.24 -6.95 -25.12
CA ALA A 236 -23.50 -5.63 -24.56
C ALA A 236 -25.00 -5.30 -24.66
N SER A 237 -25.54 -4.63 -23.64
CA SER A 237 -26.90 -4.12 -23.63
C SER A 237 -26.93 -2.71 -23.04
N PHE A 238 -27.87 -1.90 -23.50
CA PHE A 238 -28.20 -0.60 -22.92
C PHE A 238 -29.54 -0.62 -22.18
N ASP A 239 -30.32 -1.67 -22.41
CA ASP A 239 -31.67 -1.82 -21.90
C ASP A 239 -31.70 -2.64 -20.61
N LYS A 240 -32.61 -2.28 -19.71
CA LYS A 240 -32.90 -3.08 -18.52
C LYS A 240 -33.44 -4.45 -18.95
N PRO A 241 -33.13 -5.53 -18.22
CA PRO A 241 -33.74 -6.83 -18.46
C PRO A 241 -35.28 -6.78 -18.46
N GLU A 242 -35.90 -7.60 -19.31
CA GLU A 242 -37.36 -7.73 -19.36
C GLU A 242 -37.91 -8.13 -17.99
N GLY A 243 -39.00 -7.50 -17.55
CA GLY A 243 -39.62 -7.77 -16.24
C GLY A 243 -38.85 -7.22 -15.03
N ARG A 244 -37.63 -6.66 -15.18
CA ARG A 244 -36.93 -5.97 -14.08
C ARG A 244 -37.55 -4.59 -13.84
N GLU A 245 -38.04 -4.35 -12.62
CA GLU A 245 -38.48 -3.02 -12.18
C GLU A 245 -37.28 -2.08 -11.95
N ARG A 246 -37.50 -0.77 -12.11
CA ARG A 246 -36.49 0.25 -11.83
C ARG A 246 -36.66 0.73 -10.39
N ILE A 247 -35.54 0.94 -9.70
CA ILE A 247 -35.56 1.30 -8.28
C ILE A 247 -35.02 2.73 -8.12
N PRO A 248 -35.86 3.69 -7.67
CA PRO A 248 -35.39 5.00 -7.28
C PRO A 248 -34.43 4.93 -6.09
N PRO A 249 -33.35 5.74 -6.10
CA PRO A 249 -32.39 5.78 -5.00
C PRO A 249 -33.07 6.06 -3.64
N PRO A 250 -32.46 5.64 -2.52
CA PRO A 250 -32.76 6.19 -1.21
C PRO A 250 -32.70 7.72 -1.24
N LEU A 251 -33.61 8.40 -0.55
CA LEU A 251 -33.66 9.87 -0.49
C LEU A 251 -33.32 10.42 0.91
N GLU A 252 -33.19 9.54 1.90
CA GLU A 252 -32.77 9.93 3.24
C GLU A 252 -31.32 10.44 3.20
N ARG A 253 -31.08 11.56 3.88
CA ARG A 253 -29.77 12.20 3.92
C ARG A 253 -28.92 11.58 5.00
N HIS A 254 -27.71 11.18 4.63
CA HIS A 254 -26.69 10.69 5.54
C HIS A 254 -25.41 11.53 5.38
N ASP A 255 -25.54 12.84 5.62
CA ASP A 255 -24.43 13.79 5.51
C ASP A 255 -23.56 13.79 6.78
N TYR A 256 -22.24 13.95 6.59
CA TYR A 256 -21.24 13.95 7.67
C TYR A 256 -20.52 15.29 7.85
N LEU A 257 -20.63 16.20 6.88
CA LEU A 257 -20.07 17.55 7.01
C LEU A 257 -20.78 18.32 8.14
N PRO A 258 -20.08 19.03 9.04
CA PRO A 258 -20.68 19.63 10.22
C PRO A 258 -21.90 20.55 10.00
N ASP A 259 -21.95 21.25 8.89
CA ASP A 259 -23.04 22.13 8.49
C ASP A 259 -24.23 21.38 7.86
N LEU A 260 -23.97 20.23 7.22
CA LEU A 260 -24.98 19.37 6.60
C LEU A 260 -25.55 18.33 7.58
N ALA A 261 -24.71 17.71 8.41
CA ALA A 261 -25.05 16.64 9.36
C ALA A 261 -26.14 17.03 10.36
N LYS A 262 -26.28 18.33 10.67
CA LYS A 262 -27.38 18.87 11.48
C LYS A 262 -28.77 18.59 10.89
N ARG A 263 -28.84 18.36 9.58
CA ARG A 263 -30.04 18.10 8.79
C ARG A 263 -30.09 16.66 8.26
N ALA A 264 -29.13 15.81 8.65
CA ALA A 264 -29.12 14.40 8.29
C ALA A 264 -30.05 13.59 9.22
N GLY A 265 -30.85 12.68 8.66
CA GLY A 265 -31.80 11.84 9.40
C GLY A 265 -33.08 12.54 9.91
N SER A 266 -34.00 11.76 10.46
CA SER A 266 -35.40 12.18 10.75
C SER A 266 -35.71 12.60 12.20
N ASP A 267 -34.89 12.25 13.19
CA ASP A 267 -35.36 12.31 14.59
C ASP A 267 -34.58 13.25 15.52
N LYS A 268 -33.28 13.48 15.30
CA LYS A 268 -32.44 14.41 16.12
C LYS A 268 -31.28 15.02 15.31
N PRO A 269 -31.06 16.35 15.38
CA PRO A 269 -29.89 16.98 14.79
C PRO A 269 -28.57 16.47 15.40
N ILE A 270 -27.55 16.29 14.56
CA ILE A 270 -26.18 16.01 15.01
C ILE A 270 -25.51 17.32 15.44
N GLU A 271 -25.21 17.46 16.73
CA GLU A 271 -24.50 18.62 17.29
C GLU A 271 -23.02 18.32 17.57
N MET A 272 -22.15 19.31 17.36
CA MET A 272 -20.71 19.18 17.60
C MET A 272 -20.41 19.23 19.10
N ARG A 273 -19.61 18.27 19.58
CA ARG A 273 -19.15 18.21 20.98
C ARG A 273 -18.35 19.45 21.35
N GLN A 274 -18.59 19.99 22.55
CA GLN A 274 -17.92 21.19 23.07
C GLN A 274 -17.00 20.89 24.28
N ASP A 275 -16.88 19.62 24.65
CA ASP A 275 -16.15 19.15 25.83
C ASP A 275 -14.75 18.60 25.52
N LEU A 276 -14.35 18.56 24.24
CA LEU A 276 -12.99 18.22 23.83
C LEU A 276 -12.05 19.40 24.06
N LYS A 277 -11.10 19.22 24.99
CA LYS A 277 -10.05 20.21 25.28
C LYS A 277 -8.92 20.08 24.27
N GLN A 278 -8.26 21.19 23.95
CA GLN A 278 -7.12 21.22 23.04
C GLN A 278 -5.98 20.34 23.55
N LEU A 279 -5.39 19.56 22.63
CA LEU A 279 -4.14 18.82 22.84
C LEU A 279 -3.09 19.36 21.87
N SER A 280 -2.02 19.96 22.39
CA SER A 280 -0.94 20.52 21.57
C SER A 280 0.35 19.71 21.73
N VAL A 281 0.97 19.34 20.60
CA VAL A 281 2.26 18.63 20.56
C VAL A 281 3.33 19.61 20.06
N VAL A 282 4.33 19.89 20.89
CA VAL A 282 5.34 20.92 20.62
C VAL A 282 6.75 20.38 20.85
N GLN A 283 7.68 20.66 19.93
CA GLN A 283 9.10 20.35 20.06
C GLN A 283 9.92 21.65 20.15
N PRO A 284 10.12 22.22 21.35
CA PRO A 284 10.69 23.56 21.51
C PRO A 284 12.16 23.68 21.08
N GLN A 285 12.86 22.55 20.91
CA GLN A 285 14.26 22.49 20.46
C GLN A 285 14.40 21.97 19.02
N GLY A 286 13.28 21.87 18.30
CA GLY A 286 13.23 21.22 16.99
C GLY A 286 13.16 19.71 17.06
N VAL A 287 13.21 19.08 15.88
CA VAL A 287 13.13 17.62 15.70
C VAL A 287 14.49 16.96 15.94
N SER A 288 14.47 15.66 16.24
CA SER A 288 15.66 14.83 16.50
C SER A 288 16.13 14.04 15.27
N PHE A 289 15.43 14.15 14.14
CA PHE A 289 15.85 13.59 12.85
C PHE A 289 16.53 14.67 12.00
N HIS A 290 17.33 14.23 11.05
CA HIS A 290 17.96 15.08 10.05
C HIS A 290 17.73 14.47 8.67
N ARG A 291 17.41 15.32 7.69
CA ARG A 291 17.22 14.91 6.30
C ARG A 291 18.12 15.72 5.38
N GLU A 292 18.82 15.03 4.49
CA GLU A 292 19.58 15.61 3.36
C GLU A 292 19.07 15.00 2.06
N GLY A 293 18.43 15.80 1.21
CA GLY A 293 17.68 15.28 0.07
C GLY A 293 16.63 14.28 0.56
N ASN A 294 16.61 13.06 0.05
CA ASN A 294 15.70 12.02 0.53
C ASN A 294 16.34 11.05 1.54
N VAL A 295 17.57 11.30 1.99
CA VAL A 295 18.22 10.48 3.01
C VAL A 295 17.86 11.02 4.39
N LEU A 296 17.29 10.17 5.22
CA LEU A 296 16.81 10.46 6.56
C LEU A 296 17.69 9.75 7.59
N GLU A 297 18.12 10.46 8.63
CA GLU A 297 18.82 9.90 9.79
C GLU A 297 18.07 10.24 11.08
N TRP A 298 17.85 9.24 11.93
CA TRP A 298 17.17 9.44 13.22
C TRP A 298 17.55 8.33 14.20
N GLN A 299 18.06 8.67 15.38
CA GLN A 299 18.26 7.73 16.49
C GLN A 299 18.90 6.39 16.05
N LYS A 300 20.08 6.48 15.43
CA LYS A 300 20.87 5.37 14.84
C LYS A 300 20.35 4.83 13.50
N TRP A 301 19.12 5.10 13.11
CA TRP A 301 18.60 4.75 11.78
C TRP A 301 19.17 5.65 10.69
N LYS A 302 19.35 5.06 9.50
CA LYS A 302 19.60 5.76 8.24
C LYS A 302 18.85 5.04 7.12
N LEU A 303 18.17 5.80 6.26
CA LEU A 303 17.40 5.27 5.15
C LEU A 303 17.15 6.32 4.06
N HIS A 304 16.79 5.88 2.86
CA HIS A 304 16.27 6.72 1.77
C HIS A 304 14.74 6.63 1.73
N VAL A 305 14.06 7.78 1.59
CA VAL A 305 12.60 7.90 1.49
C VAL A 305 12.21 8.30 0.06
N GLY A 306 11.76 7.35 -0.74
CA GLY A 306 11.30 7.57 -2.11
C GLY A 306 9.79 7.76 -2.23
N PHE A 307 9.37 8.47 -3.27
CA PHE A 307 7.99 8.56 -3.74
C PHE A 307 7.88 7.88 -5.11
N HIS A 308 6.99 6.89 -5.23
CA HIS A 308 6.76 6.15 -6.46
C HIS A 308 5.29 6.32 -6.90
N PRO A 309 5.01 6.73 -8.15
CA PRO A 309 3.62 6.96 -8.60
C PRO A 309 2.69 5.73 -8.45
N ARG A 310 3.25 4.52 -8.62
CA ARG A 310 2.53 3.26 -8.34
C ARG A 310 2.44 2.89 -6.85
N GLU A 311 3.57 2.69 -6.17
CA GLU A 311 3.63 2.11 -4.80
C GLU A 311 3.41 3.14 -3.68
N GLY A 312 3.48 4.44 -3.96
CA GLY A 312 3.51 5.48 -2.93
C GLY A 312 4.88 5.57 -2.26
N ILE A 313 4.93 5.42 -0.93
CA ILE A 313 6.19 5.44 -0.17
C ILE A 313 7.03 4.19 -0.48
N VAL A 314 8.30 4.39 -0.82
CA VAL A 314 9.31 3.32 -0.93
C VAL A 314 10.47 3.65 0.01
N LEU A 315 10.70 2.82 1.01
CA LEU A 315 11.85 2.96 1.91
C LEU A 315 12.99 2.11 1.39
N SER A 316 14.17 2.70 1.20
CA SER A 316 15.33 2.00 0.64
C SER A 316 16.57 2.19 1.50
N THR A 317 17.57 1.32 1.27
CA THR A 317 18.91 1.40 1.88
C THR A 317 18.88 1.58 3.40
N ILE A 318 18.00 0.82 4.08
CA ILE A 318 17.75 0.92 5.52
C ILE A 318 18.88 0.24 6.29
N SER A 319 19.56 1.03 7.13
CA SER A 319 20.67 0.58 7.98
C SER A 319 20.53 1.12 9.41
N TYR A 320 21.31 0.53 10.32
CA TYR A 320 21.36 0.91 11.73
C TYR A 320 22.80 1.07 12.21
N LYS A 321 23.12 2.20 12.83
CA LYS A 321 24.43 2.52 13.41
C LYS A 321 24.56 1.85 14.79
N ASP A 322 25.29 0.74 14.85
CA ASP A 322 25.46 -0.08 16.06
C ASP A 322 26.87 0.09 16.65
N ASP A 323 26.94 0.67 17.85
CA ASP A 323 28.16 0.93 18.60
C ASP A 323 28.60 -0.26 19.50
N ASP A 324 27.79 -1.32 19.60
CA ASP A 324 28.11 -2.54 20.36
C ASP A 324 28.79 -3.63 19.51
N VAL A 325 28.91 -3.43 18.18
CA VAL A 325 29.67 -4.34 17.31
C VAL A 325 31.15 -4.37 17.76
N PRO A 326 31.80 -5.55 17.84
CA PRO A 326 33.21 -5.63 18.17
C PRO A 326 34.09 -4.70 17.31
N GLY A 327 34.82 -3.80 17.96
CA GLY A 327 35.67 -2.80 17.28
C GLY A 327 34.97 -1.47 16.96
N ALA A 328 33.65 -1.38 17.10
CA ALA A 328 32.90 -0.13 17.00
C ALA A 328 32.93 0.67 18.31
N SER A 329 32.53 1.94 18.23
CA SER A 329 32.36 2.82 19.39
C SER A 329 31.28 3.87 19.12
N LYS A 330 30.86 4.63 20.14
CA LYS A 330 29.95 5.77 19.93
C LYS A 330 30.46 6.81 18.93
N ALA A 331 31.77 7.02 18.90
CA ALA A 331 32.40 7.97 17.97
C ALA A 331 32.56 7.40 16.55
N ALA A 332 32.55 6.07 16.42
CA ALA A 332 32.70 5.36 15.14
C ALA A 332 31.86 4.07 15.19
N PRO A 333 30.51 4.18 15.10
CA PRO A 333 29.64 3.02 15.14
C PRO A 333 29.78 2.20 13.86
N SER A 334 29.46 0.91 13.92
CA SER A 334 29.36 0.09 12.72
C SER A 334 27.98 0.31 12.09
N GLU A 335 27.93 0.76 10.85
CA GLU A 335 26.67 0.80 10.09
C GLU A 335 26.33 -0.63 9.61
N ARG A 336 25.18 -1.16 10.05
CA ARG A 336 24.74 -2.52 9.73
C ARG A 336 23.53 -2.47 8.79
N PRO A 337 23.59 -3.11 7.61
CA PRO A 337 22.45 -3.15 6.69
C PRO A 337 21.33 -4.02 7.25
N LEU A 338 20.09 -3.63 6.95
CA LEU A 338 18.87 -4.33 7.40
C LEU A 338 17.97 -4.71 6.21
N PHE A 339 17.55 -3.73 5.42
CA PHE A 339 16.66 -3.95 4.29
C PHE A 339 17.10 -3.07 3.13
N TYR A 340 17.21 -3.64 1.94
CA TYR A 340 17.50 -2.86 0.75
C TYR A 340 16.28 -2.05 0.31
N ARG A 341 15.07 -2.63 0.40
CA ARG A 341 13.82 -2.00 -0.04
C ARG A 341 12.60 -2.56 0.69
N LEU A 342 11.73 -1.68 1.16
CA LEU A 342 10.40 -1.98 1.72
C LEU A 342 9.34 -1.12 1.00
N SER A 343 8.25 -1.75 0.53
CA SER A 343 7.14 -1.06 -0.14
C SER A 343 5.86 -1.89 -0.17
N LEU A 344 4.73 -1.23 -0.46
CA LEU A 344 3.48 -1.90 -0.81
C LEU A 344 3.48 -2.12 -2.33
N SER A 345 3.70 -3.36 -2.75
CA SER A 345 3.88 -3.70 -4.16
C SER A 345 2.57 -4.04 -4.88
N GLU A 346 1.53 -4.42 -4.15
CA GLU A 346 0.19 -4.62 -4.68
C GLU A 346 -0.88 -4.55 -3.58
N MET A 347 -2.15 -4.41 -3.95
CA MET A 347 -3.26 -4.77 -3.10
C MET A 347 -4.42 -5.33 -3.93
N VAL A 348 -5.38 -6.00 -3.29
CA VAL A 348 -6.64 -6.42 -3.93
C VAL A 348 -7.80 -6.26 -2.96
N VAL A 349 -8.92 -5.71 -3.43
CA VAL A 349 -10.13 -5.45 -2.62
C VAL A 349 -11.33 -6.25 -3.13
N PRO A 350 -11.36 -7.60 -2.96
CA PRO A 350 -12.42 -8.44 -3.52
C PRO A 350 -13.74 -8.31 -2.75
N TYR A 351 -14.83 -8.05 -3.47
CA TYR A 351 -16.19 -8.04 -2.94
C TYR A 351 -16.90 -9.40 -3.09
N ALA A 352 -17.82 -9.69 -2.17
CA ALA A 352 -18.43 -11.01 -2.04
C ALA A 352 -19.76 -11.21 -2.80
N GLU A 353 -20.40 -10.16 -3.32
CA GLU A 353 -21.69 -10.29 -4.00
C GLU A 353 -21.52 -10.93 -5.39
N PRO A 354 -22.07 -12.14 -5.63
CA PRO A 354 -21.87 -12.86 -6.87
C PRO A 354 -22.75 -12.37 -8.04
N ALA A 355 -23.80 -11.59 -7.80
CA ALA A 355 -24.69 -11.11 -8.87
C ALA A 355 -23.91 -10.24 -9.87
N HIS A 356 -24.21 -10.40 -11.17
CA HIS A 356 -23.68 -9.50 -12.21
C HIS A 356 -24.16 -8.07 -11.95
N PRO A 357 -23.28 -7.05 -12.06
CA PRO A 357 -21.86 -7.09 -12.41
C PRO A 357 -20.91 -7.03 -11.20
N HIS A 358 -21.38 -7.25 -9.97
CA HIS A 358 -20.60 -7.03 -8.75
C HIS A 358 -19.38 -7.95 -8.62
N TYR A 359 -19.36 -9.08 -9.34
CA TYR A 359 -18.16 -9.91 -9.43
C TYR A 359 -16.95 -9.14 -9.96
N ARG A 360 -17.14 -8.01 -10.70
CA ARG A 360 -16.09 -7.11 -11.22
C ARG A 360 -15.45 -6.22 -10.15
N LYS A 361 -16.02 -6.17 -8.95
CA LYS A 361 -15.50 -5.36 -7.84
C LYS A 361 -14.40 -6.13 -7.09
N PHE A 362 -13.18 -6.00 -7.59
CA PHE A 362 -11.98 -6.54 -6.98
C PHE A 362 -10.76 -5.71 -7.39
N ALA A 363 -10.80 -4.43 -7.01
CA ALA A 363 -9.83 -3.45 -7.45
C ALA A 363 -8.42 -3.79 -6.96
N PHE A 364 -7.43 -3.58 -7.82
CA PHE A 364 -6.01 -3.65 -7.47
C PHE A 364 -5.46 -2.25 -7.34
N ASP A 365 -5.65 -1.59 -6.20
CA ASP A 365 -5.48 -0.14 -6.18
C ASP A 365 -4.05 0.34 -6.47
N VAL A 366 -3.04 -0.49 -6.17
CA VAL A 366 -1.66 -0.22 -6.56
C VAL A 366 -1.49 -0.41 -8.07
N GLY A 367 -1.83 -1.57 -8.63
CA GLY A 367 -1.57 -1.89 -10.03
C GLY A 367 -2.54 -1.30 -11.07
N GLU A 368 -3.77 -0.97 -10.66
CA GLU A 368 -4.80 -0.40 -11.53
C GLU A 368 -4.86 1.12 -11.45
N TYR A 369 -4.49 1.77 -10.34
CA TYR A 369 -4.58 3.23 -10.18
C TYR A 369 -3.26 3.88 -9.75
N GLY A 370 -2.55 3.27 -8.80
CA GLY A 370 -1.28 3.75 -8.26
C GLY A 370 -1.47 4.64 -7.03
N LEU A 371 -1.01 4.18 -5.86
CA LEU A 371 -1.16 4.87 -4.59
C LEU A 371 -0.52 6.27 -4.59
N GLY A 372 0.57 6.45 -5.34
CA GLY A 372 1.23 7.75 -5.50
C GLY A 372 0.42 8.71 -6.36
N TYR A 373 -0.19 8.24 -7.45
CA TYR A 373 -1.15 9.04 -8.24
C TYR A 373 -2.38 9.44 -7.44
N MET A 374 -2.77 8.60 -6.47
CA MET A 374 -3.93 8.83 -5.60
C MET A 374 -3.58 9.55 -4.29
N ALA A 375 -2.32 9.98 -4.11
CA ALA A 375 -1.86 10.61 -2.87
C ALA A 375 -2.51 11.97 -2.61
N ASN A 376 -2.90 12.23 -1.37
CA ASN A 376 -3.47 13.52 -0.97
C ASN A 376 -2.37 14.53 -0.61
N SER A 377 -2.69 15.81 -0.76
CA SER A 377 -1.88 16.89 -0.17
C SER A 377 -2.22 17.04 1.31
N LEU A 378 -1.28 16.67 2.19
CA LEU A 378 -1.49 16.65 3.63
C LEU A 378 -1.38 18.06 4.23
N SER A 379 -2.34 18.41 5.06
CA SER A 379 -2.44 19.71 5.72
C SER A 379 -1.87 19.68 7.14
N LEU A 380 -1.01 20.66 7.44
CA LEU A 380 -0.39 20.82 8.76
C LEU A 380 -1.45 21.03 9.85
N GLY A 381 -1.39 20.21 10.90
CA GLY A 381 -2.29 20.29 12.05
C GLY A 381 -3.63 19.56 11.88
N CYS A 382 -3.92 19.02 10.69
CA CYS A 382 -5.10 18.19 10.42
C CYS A 382 -4.70 16.72 10.25
N ASP A 383 -3.98 16.41 9.16
CA ASP A 383 -3.56 15.03 8.83
C ASP A 383 -2.33 14.61 9.64
N CYS A 384 -1.45 15.58 9.90
CA CYS A 384 -0.25 15.41 10.71
C CYS A 384 -0.15 16.48 11.81
N LEU A 385 -0.05 16.03 13.06
CA LEU A 385 -0.01 16.89 14.24
C LEU A 385 1.39 16.90 14.86
N GLY A 386 1.96 18.10 15.07
CA GLY A 386 3.26 18.27 15.72
C GLY A 386 4.23 19.11 14.89
N SER A 387 5.53 18.81 14.99
CA SER A 387 6.57 19.44 14.16
C SER A 387 6.84 18.56 12.94
N ILE A 388 6.32 18.96 11.78
CA ILE A 388 6.25 18.13 10.59
C ILE A 388 7.22 18.63 9.52
N GLU A 389 7.93 17.70 8.88
CA GLU A 389 8.65 17.93 7.63
C GLU A 389 7.95 17.17 6.50
N TYR A 390 7.80 17.81 5.33
CA TYR A 390 7.05 17.25 4.20
C TYR A 390 7.95 16.96 2.99
N LEU A 391 7.58 15.94 2.22
CA LEU A 391 8.06 15.72 0.86
C LEU A 391 6.91 15.89 -0.15
N ASP A 392 7.24 16.52 -1.27
CA ASP A 392 6.34 16.64 -2.42
C ASP A 392 6.45 15.38 -3.31
N GLY A 393 5.38 15.10 -4.05
CA GLY A 393 5.33 14.09 -5.09
C GLY A 393 5.26 14.76 -6.46
N VAL A 394 5.83 14.13 -7.48
CA VAL A 394 5.72 14.60 -8.87
C VAL A 394 5.15 13.47 -9.71
N ILE A 395 4.08 13.78 -10.44
CA ILE A 395 3.39 12.85 -11.33
C ILE A 395 3.32 13.42 -12.75
N ALA A 396 3.19 12.55 -13.75
CA ALA A 396 3.01 12.95 -15.14
C ALA A 396 1.53 13.12 -15.50
N LYS A 397 1.25 14.09 -16.38
CA LYS A 397 -0.06 14.32 -16.99
C LYS A 397 -0.17 13.63 -18.35
N HIS A 398 -1.39 13.52 -18.87
CA HIS A 398 -1.64 12.92 -20.20
C HIS A 398 -0.83 13.55 -21.34
N ASP A 399 -0.57 14.85 -21.24
CA ASP A 399 0.19 15.63 -22.22
C ASP A 399 1.71 15.61 -21.99
N GLY A 400 2.21 14.74 -21.12
CA GLY A 400 3.64 14.60 -20.80
C GLY A 400 4.24 15.76 -20.02
N THR A 401 3.41 16.71 -19.55
CA THR A 401 3.80 17.68 -18.51
C THR A 401 3.67 17.04 -17.12
N THR A 402 3.90 17.82 -16.07
CA THR A 402 3.93 17.33 -14.69
C THR A 402 2.94 18.05 -13.79
N GLU A 403 2.58 17.37 -12.71
CA GLU A 403 1.93 17.94 -11.54
C GLU A 403 2.76 17.69 -10.31
N THR A 404 2.97 18.74 -9.50
CA THR A 404 3.55 18.60 -8.17
C THR A 404 2.43 18.50 -7.15
N LEU A 405 2.29 17.32 -6.56
CA LEU A 405 1.43 17.09 -5.41
C LEU A 405 2.18 17.57 -4.16
N LYS A 406 1.70 18.64 -3.54
CA LYS A 406 2.36 19.22 -2.36
C LYS A 406 2.13 18.36 -1.13
N ASN A 407 3.14 18.23 -0.28
CA ASN A 407 3.01 17.64 1.05
C ASN A 407 2.44 16.21 1.06
N VAL A 408 2.83 15.34 0.13
CA VAL A 408 2.25 13.98 0.03
C VAL A 408 2.83 13.01 1.05
N ILE A 409 4.08 13.21 1.48
CA ILE A 409 4.68 12.43 2.56
C ILE A 409 4.92 13.37 3.74
N CYS A 410 4.47 12.92 4.91
CA CYS A 410 4.65 13.58 6.19
C CYS A 410 5.67 12.82 7.02
N ILE A 411 6.66 13.53 7.56
CA ILE A 411 7.75 12.99 8.39
C ILE A 411 7.75 13.72 9.72
N HIS A 412 7.58 12.99 10.82
CA HIS A 412 7.67 13.53 12.17
C HIS A 412 8.11 12.46 13.16
N GLU A 413 8.43 12.86 14.39
CA GLU A 413 8.61 11.92 15.49
C GLU A 413 7.54 12.16 16.55
N GLU A 414 7.05 11.08 17.15
CA GLU A 414 6.03 11.16 18.21
C GLU A 414 6.41 10.29 19.42
N ASP A 415 5.88 10.68 20.57
CA ASP A 415 5.96 9.87 21.78
C ASP A 415 5.23 8.54 21.58
N ALA A 416 5.88 7.45 21.97
CA ALA A 416 5.33 6.09 21.85
C ALA A 416 5.16 5.41 23.21
N GLY A 417 4.90 6.20 24.26
CA GLY A 417 4.69 5.72 25.62
C GLY A 417 5.96 5.20 26.29
N LEU A 418 5.87 4.04 26.94
CA LEU A 418 6.97 3.44 27.69
C LEU A 418 7.82 2.55 26.78
N LEU A 419 9.15 2.76 26.80
CA LEU A 419 10.09 1.90 26.09
C LEU A 419 10.44 0.67 26.92
N TRP A 420 10.91 0.90 28.15
CA TRP A 420 11.08 -0.15 29.16
C TRP A 420 11.08 0.45 30.56
N LYS A 421 10.73 -0.38 31.56
CA LYS A 421 10.74 -0.02 32.98
C LYS A 421 11.08 -1.23 33.82
N HIS A 422 11.80 -1.00 34.92
CA HIS A 422 11.98 -1.99 35.96
C HIS A 422 11.90 -1.33 37.35
N THR A 423 11.40 -2.07 38.34
CA THR A 423 11.37 -1.67 39.75
C THR A 423 11.85 -2.83 40.60
N ASP A 424 12.91 -2.62 41.39
CA ASP A 424 13.31 -3.57 42.43
C ASP A 424 12.46 -3.36 43.68
N TYR A 425 11.72 -4.39 44.08
CA TYR A 425 10.78 -4.33 45.21
C TYR A 425 11.46 -4.46 46.58
N ARG A 426 12.74 -4.83 46.62
CA ARG A 426 13.49 -5.06 47.85
C ARG A 426 13.70 -3.74 48.61
N PRO A 427 13.97 -3.78 49.93
CA PRO A 427 14.43 -2.59 50.66
C PRO A 427 15.59 -1.91 49.91
N ASP A 428 15.52 -0.57 49.76
CA ASP A 428 16.44 0.26 48.98
C ASP A 428 16.47 -0.01 47.45
N GLY A 429 15.52 -0.80 46.94
CA GLY A 429 15.33 -1.06 45.52
C GLY A 429 14.92 0.20 44.75
N ARG A 430 15.42 0.34 43.52
CA ARG A 430 15.19 1.50 42.65
C ARG A 430 14.20 1.18 41.54
N ALA A 431 13.46 2.20 41.12
CA ALA A 431 12.71 2.20 39.87
C ALA A 431 13.48 2.93 38.78
N HIS A 432 13.40 2.44 37.55
CA HIS A 432 13.96 3.11 36.38
C HIS A 432 13.02 2.93 35.19
N ASN A 433 12.76 4.01 34.47
CA ASN A 433 11.83 4.03 33.34
C ASN A 433 12.40 4.86 32.19
N VAL A 434 12.18 4.41 30.96
CA VAL A 434 12.62 5.11 29.75
C VAL A 434 11.41 5.24 28.83
N ARG A 435 11.23 6.44 28.28
CA ARG A 435 10.15 6.73 27.32
C ARG A 435 10.54 6.30 25.92
N ASN A 436 9.55 5.90 25.13
CA ASN A 436 9.73 5.55 23.74
C ASN A 436 9.43 6.74 22.84
N ARG A 437 10.05 6.71 21.66
CA ARG A 437 9.68 7.55 20.51
C ARG A 437 9.64 6.69 19.26
N LYS A 438 8.87 7.12 18.29
CA LYS A 438 8.94 6.56 16.94
C LYS A 438 9.03 7.68 15.91
N LEU A 439 9.79 7.43 14.86
CA LEU A 439 9.77 8.21 13.63
C LEU A 439 8.64 7.69 12.77
N VAL A 440 7.79 8.58 12.27
CA VAL A 440 6.64 8.28 11.42
C VAL A 440 6.91 8.87 10.04
N ILE A 441 6.80 8.04 9.01
CA ILE A 441 6.83 8.44 7.60
C ILE A 441 5.50 7.99 7.00
N SER A 442 4.62 8.93 6.70
CA SER A 442 3.23 8.63 6.36
C SER A 442 2.76 9.28 5.06
N MET A 443 1.79 8.62 4.42
CA MET A 443 1.08 9.10 3.23
C MET A 443 -0.38 8.69 3.34
N VAL A 444 -1.29 9.55 2.90
CA VAL A 444 -2.71 9.21 2.71
C VAL A 444 -3.00 9.20 1.21
N CYS A 445 -3.72 8.20 0.73
CA CYS A 445 -4.29 8.21 -0.61
C CYS A 445 -5.80 7.92 -0.57
N THR A 446 -6.52 8.55 -1.48
CA THR A 446 -7.96 8.34 -1.68
C THR A 446 -8.17 7.49 -2.93
N VAL A 447 -8.82 6.34 -2.81
CA VAL A 447 -9.22 5.52 -3.95
C VAL A 447 -10.74 5.49 -4.03
N ALA A 448 -11.27 6.45 -4.80
CA ALA A 448 -12.70 6.72 -4.91
C ALA A 448 -13.34 6.92 -3.52
N ASN A 449 -14.05 5.90 -3.03
CA ASN A 449 -14.77 5.95 -1.76
C ASN A 449 -13.89 5.71 -0.52
N TYR A 450 -12.73 5.05 -0.65
CA TYR A 450 -11.88 4.68 0.50
C TYR A 450 -10.67 5.61 0.65
N GLU A 451 -10.26 5.84 1.89
CA GLU A 451 -8.96 6.42 2.24
C GLU A 451 -8.07 5.38 2.93
N TYR A 452 -6.81 5.34 2.51
CA TYR A 452 -5.76 4.53 3.13
C TYR A 452 -4.63 5.43 3.63
N GLN A 453 -4.35 5.38 4.93
CA GLN A 453 -3.17 5.99 5.52
C GLN A 453 -2.11 4.92 5.79
N PHE A 454 -0.98 5.02 5.10
CA PHE A 454 0.17 4.15 5.30
C PHE A 454 1.18 4.84 6.21
N ASN A 455 1.48 4.27 7.36
CA ASN A 455 2.47 4.79 8.31
C ASN A 455 3.62 3.80 8.45
N TRP A 456 4.81 4.22 8.06
CA TRP A 456 6.05 3.52 8.38
C TRP A 456 6.63 4.08 9.67
N ASN A 457 6.66 3.26 10.71
CA ASN A 457 7.07 3.60 12.06
C ASN A 457 8.42 2.95 12.37
N LEU A 458 9.46 3.75 12.62
CA LEU A 458 10.77 3.25 13.07
C LEU A 458 10.90 3.54 14.57
N HIS A 459 11.19 2.52 15.36
CA HIS A 459 11.24 2.60 16.82
C HIS A 459 12.68 2.64 17.34
N LEU A 460 12.86 3.18 18.55
CA LEU A 460 14.17 3.23 19.22
C LEU A 460 14.77 1.84 19.45
N ASP A 461 13.94 0.82 19.67
CA ASP A 461 14.37 -0.56 19.93
C ASP A 461 14.75 -1.37 18.67
N GLY A 462 14.81 -0.70 17.52
CA GLY A 462 15.15 -1.34 16.26
C GLY A 462 13.95 -1.96 15.54
N ASN A 463 12.72 -1.84 16.04
CA ASN A 463 11.54 -2.31 15.29
C ASN A 463 11.23 -1.39 14.12
N ILE A 464 10.76 -1.97 13.02
CA ILE A 464 10.05 -1.27 11.94
C ILE A 464 8.62 -1.77 11.93
N GLU A 465 7.64 -0.89 11.90
CA GLU A 465 6.21 -1.21 11.82
C GLU A 465 5.60 -0.55 10.58
N LEU A 466 4.81 -1.33 9.84
CA LEU A 466 3.85 -0.82 8.88
C LEU A 466 2.47 -0.83 9.53
N GLU A 467 1.91 0.36 9.73
CA GLU A 467 0.52 0.54 10.18
C GLU A 467 -0.30 1.11 9.02
N ILE A 468 -1.36 0.40 8.64
CA ILE A 468 -2.31 0.83 7.60
C ILE A 468 -3.62 1.16 8.30
N LYS A 469 -4.11 2.39 8.12
CA LYS A 469 -5.45 2.78 8.56
C LYS A 469 -6.37 2.88 7.36
N LEU A 470 -7.51 2.21 7.44
CA LEU A 470 -8.57 2.24 6.45
C LEU A 470 -9.69 3.13 7.01
N THR A 471 -10.08 4.16 6.27
CA THR A 471 -11.20 5.06 6.62
C THR A 471 -11.90 5.48 5.32
N GLY A 472 -12.74 6.52 5.36
CA GLY A 472 -13.52 6.92 4.21
C GLY A 472 -14.92 6.32 4.22
N ILE A 473 -15.46 6.03 3.05
CA ILE A 473 -16.86 5.66 2.87
C ILE A 473 -16.93 4.25 2.27
N LEU A 474 -17.87 3.45 2.74
CA LEU A 474 -18.14 2.12 2.18
C LEU A 474 -18.50 2.21 0.69
N ASN A 475 -18.16 1.19 -0.09
CA ASN A 475 -18.76 1.04 -1.43
C ASN A 475 -20.19 0.53 -1.27
N LEU A 476 -21.16 1.28 -1.80
CA LEU A 476 -22.58 1.06 -1.55
C LEU A 476 -23.36 0.75 -2.83
N TYR A 477 -24.36 -0.11 -2.68
CA TYR A 477 -25.38 -0.38 -3.69
C TYR A 477 -26.77 -0.32 -3.05
N GLN A 478 -27.81 -0.04 -3.82
CA GLN A 478 -29.17 0.02 -3.27
C GLN A 478 -29.89 -1.33 -3.26
N LEU A 479 -30.80 -1.48 -2.30
CA LEU A 479 -31.77 -2.58 -2.22
C LEU A 479 -33.16 -2.11 -2.69
N ALA A 480 -33.92 -3.01 -3.30
CA ALA A 480 -35.36 -2.83 -3.40
C ALA A 480 -36.02 -2.83 -2.01
N GLN A 481 -37.24 -2.30 -1.92
CA GLN A 481 -37.98 -2.31 -0.66
C GLN A 481 -38.20 -3.75 -0.16
N GLY A 482 -37.65 -4.06 1.02
CA GLY A 482 -37.73 -5.40 1.63
C GLY A 482 -36.86 -6.47 0.96
N GLU A 483 -35.93 -6.08 0.09
CA GLU A 483 -34.93 -7.00 -0.46
C GLU A 483 -33.93 -7.43 0.62
N SER A 484 -33.57 -8.72 0.63
CA SER A 484 -32.54 -9.26 1.51
C SER A 484 -31.15 -9.07 0.91
N THR A 485 -30.13 -8.81 1.73
CA THR A 485 -28.72 -8.80 1.29
C THR A 485 -28.20 -10.20 0.89
N GLY A 486 -28.96 -11.26 1.15
CA GLY A 486 -28.58 -12.64 0.85
C GLY A 486 -27.37 -13.16 1.64
N GLY A 487 -26.91 -12.42 2.65
CA GLY A 487 -25.69 -12.73 3.41
C GLY A 487 -24.39 -12.25 2.74
N TYR A 488 -24.48 -11.51 1.62
CA TYR A 488 -23.31 -10.97 0.90
C TYR A 488 -23.06 -9.48 1.18
N GLY A 489 -23.80 -8.90 2.12
CA GLY A 489 -23.64 -7.53 2.58
C GLY A 489 -24.49 -7.23 3.81
N VAL A 490 -24.39 -5.99 4.28
CA VAL A 490 -25.12 -5.46 5.42
C VAL A 490 -25.89 -4.21 4.98
N GLU A 491 -27.17 -4.17 5.33
CA GLU A 491 -27.99 -2.97 5.16
C GLU A 491 -27.62 -1.97 6.27
N VAL A 492 -26.74 -1.02 5.95
CA VAL A 492 -26.17 -0.06 6.93
C VAL A 492 -27.12 1.11 7.22
N ALA A 493 -28.05 1.35 6.29
CA ALA A 493 -29.16 2.28 6.41
C ALA A 493 -30.30 1.80 5.48
N PRO A 494 -31.55 2.26 5.64
CA PRO A 494 -32.68 1.76 4.86
C PRO A 494 -32.42 1.76 3.35
N ARG A 495 -32.48 0.57 2.74
CA ARG A 495 -32.18 0.29 1.33
C ARG A 495 -30.73 0.54 0.88
N ILE A 496 -29.78 0.75 1.79
CA ILE A 496 -28.36 0.99 1.48
C ILE A 496 -27.54 -0.23 1.91
N ASN A 497 -27.05 -0.99 0.93
CA ASN A 497 -26.30 -2.23 1.14
C ASN A 497 -24.80 -2.03 0.93
N ALA A 498 -24.03 -2.34 1.96
CA ALA A 498 -22.59 -2.45 1.90
C ALA A 498 -22.19 -3.92 1.74
N HIS A 499 -21.64 -4.27 0.59
CA HIS A 499 -21.22 -5.65 0.30
C HIS A 499 -20.02 -6.04 1.17
N LEU A 500 -19.97 -7.31 1.62
CA LEU A 500 -18.79 -7.86 2.29
C LEU A 500 -17.59 -7.79 1.34
N HIS A 501 -16.41 -7.52 1.87
CA HIS A 501 -15.18 -7.45 1.07
C HIS A 501 -13.94 -7.70 1.92
N GLN A 502 -12.79 -7.90 1.27
CA GLN A 502 -11.49 -7.93 1.95
C GLN A 502 -10.65 -6.74 1.49
N HIS A 503 -9.70 -6.32 2.32
CA HIS A 503 -8.60 -5.45 1.92
C HIS A 503 -7.31 -6.23 2.13
N LEU A 504 -6.68 -6.70 1.05
CA LEU A 504 -5.47 -7.53 1.11
C LEU A 504 -4.32 -6.79 0.47
N PHE A 505 -3.26 -6.55 1.24
CA PHE A 505 -2.06 -5.82 0.83
C PHE A 505 -0.90 -6.78 0.62
N SER A 506 -0.02 -6.50 -0.35
CA SER A 506 1.24 -7.20 -0.55
C SER A 506 2.41 -6.32 -0.15
N LEU A 507 3.01 -6.60 0.99
CA LEU A 507 4.25 -5.97 1.44
C LEU A 507 5.44 -6.67 0.77
N ARG A 508 6.19 -5.94 -0.06
CA ARG A 508 7.48 -6.39 -0.61
C ARG A 508 8.59 -6.09 0.40
N VAL A 509 9.30 -7.14 0.82
CA VAL A 509 10.45 -7.07 1.73
C VAL A 509 11.68 -7.59 1.01
N ASP A 510 12.68 -6.73 0.84
CA ASP A 510 13.99 -7.04 0.28
C ASP A 510 15.02 -7.03 1.41
N PRO A 511 15.19 -8.16 2.13
CA PRO A 511 16.06 -8.22 3.28
C PRO A 511 17.53 -8.10 2.86
N HIS A 512 18.31 -7.47 3.75
CA HIS A 512 19.75 -7.31 3.59
C HIS A 512 20.44 -7.37 4.96
N ILE A 513 19.98 -8.30 5.79
CA ILE A 513 20.33 -8.42 7.21
C ILE A 513 21.82 -8.71 7.33
N ASP A 514 22.61 -7.76 7.83
CA ASP A 514 24.08 -7.88 7.96
C ASP A 514 24.81 -8.27 6.65
N GLY A 515 24.18 -8.10 5.48
CA GLY A 515 24.72 -8.42 4.15
C GLY A 515 23.67 -9.05 3.21
N ALA A 516 24.05 -9.21 1.94
CA ALA A 516 23.14 -9.60 0.86
C ALA A 516 22.60 -11.04 0.91
N LEU A 517 23.33 -11.97 1.53
CA LEU A 517 22.95 -13.39 1.56
C LEU A 517 22.11 -13.68 2.81
N ASN A 518 20.82 -13.84 2.62
CA ASN A 518 19.85 -14.09 3.68
C ASN A 518 19.07 -15.38 3.43
N SER A 519 18.39 -15.82 4.47
CA SER A 519 17.49 -16.97 4.46
C SER A 519 16.22 -16.61 5.22
N ILE A 520 15.17 -17.39 5.01
CA ILE A 520 13.97 -17.30 5.81
C ILE A 520 13.87 -18.51 6.76
N SER A 521 13.82 -18.22 8.06
CA SER A 521 13.61 -19.22 9.10
C SER A 521 12.14 -19.25 9.49
N GLU A 522 11.50 -20.42 9.35
CA GLU A 522 10.17 -20.68 9.87
C GLU A 522 10.27 -21.23 11.30
N GLN A 523 9.45 -20.67 12.20
CA GLN A 523 9.29 -21.14 13.57
C GLN A 523 7.85 -21.60 13.81
N THR A 524 7.69 -22.71 14.52
CA THR A 524 6.41 -23.15 15.11
C THR A 524 6.58 -23.47 16.60
N ILE A 525 5.50 -23.31 17.36
CA ILE A 525 5.38 -23.68 18.77
C ILE A 525 4.64 -25.01 18.86
N ARG A 526 5.18 -25.95 19.64
CA ARG A 526 4.56 -27.27 19.86
C ARG A 526 4.62 -27.66 21.32
N ALA A 527 3.50 -28.12 21.88
CA ALA A 527 3.52 -28.84 23.14
C ALA A 527 4.39 -30.11 23.00
N VAL A 528 5.11 -30.47 24.06
CA VAL A 528 5.85 -31.74 24.09
C VAL A 528 4.84 -32.88 24.18
N GLU A 529 5.01 -33.92 23.36
CA GLU A 529 4.05 -35.04 23.27
C GLU A 529 3.98 -35.91 24.53
N ALA A 530 5.02 -35.87 25.38
CA ALA A 530 5.07 -36.64 26.62
C ALA A 530 3.90 -36.27 27.56
N PRO A 531 3.17 -37.26 28.11
CA PRO A 531 1.97 -37.01 28.89
C PRO A 531 2.28 -36.43 30.27
N SER A 532 1.30 -35.73 30.85
CA SER A 532 1.35 -35.33 32.27
C SER A 532 1.57 -36.56 33.16
N GLY A 533 2.48 -36.42 34.11
CA GLY A 533 2.90 -37.50 35.01
C GLY A 533 4.07 -38.34 34.50
N SER A 534 4.54 -38.16 33.25
CA SER A 534 5.76 -38.82 32.76
C SER A 534 7.03 -38.20 33.36
N ASP A 535 8.17 -38.90 33.28
CA ASP A 535 9.45 -38.37 33.75
C ASP A 535 9.90 -37.14 32.93
N GLU A 536 9.57 -37.10 31.64
CA GLU A 536 9.93 -36.02 30.71
C GLU A 536 9.03 -34.78 30.83
N ASN A 537 7.78 -34.93 31.25
CA ASN A 537 6.80 -33.84 31.32
C ASN A 537 5.81 -34.02 32.48
N TRP A 538 6.31 -34.29 33.69
CA TRP A 538 5.50 -34.64 34.86
C TRP A 538 4.36 -33.65 35.12
N ALA A 539 4.61 -32.34 35.00
CA ALA A 539 3.60 -31.31 35.21
C ALA A 539 2.79 -30.95 33.95
N GLY A 540 3.09 -31.55 32.79
CA GLY A 540 2.36 -31.31 31.53
C GLY A 540 2.59 -29.94 30.89
N ASN A 541 3.57 -29.17 31.36
CA ASN A 541 3.75 -27.77 31.00
C ASN A 541 4.75 -27.53 29.85
N ALA A 542 5.43 -28.58 29.38
CA ALA A 542 6.52 -28.42 28.42
C ALA A 542 6.04 -28.14 26.98
N PHE A 543 6.70 -27.19 26.32
CA PHE A 543 6.54 -26.89 24.90
C PHE A 543 7.90 -26.43 24.32
N THR A 544 8.05 -26.52 23.00
CA THR A 544 9.28 -26.15 22.28
C THR A 544 8.99 -25.22 21.11
N ALA A 545 10.01 -24.42 20.74
CA ALA A 545 10.03 -23.66 19.51
C ALA A 545 10.91 -24.41 18.49
N ASN A 546 10.30 -24.92 17.43
CA ASN A 546 10.99 -25.63 16.37
C ASN A 546 11.29 -24.65 15.23
N GLN A 547 12.54 -24.60 14.79
CA GLN A 547 12.99 -23.71 13.74
C GLN A 547 13.56 -24.52 12.57
N ARG A 548 13.25 -24.10 11.34
CA ARG A 548 13.89 -24.62 10.12
C ARG A 548 14.14 -23.50 9.12
N ILE A 549 15.17 -23.64 8.30
CA ILE A 549 15.41 -22.76 7.16
C ILE A 549 14.64 -23.30 5.97
N LEU A 550 13.83 -22.45 5.31
CA LEU A 550 13.16 -22.81 4.06
C LEU A 550 14.20 -22.81 2.93
N GLN A 551 14.27 -23.92 2.20
CA GLN A 551 15.37 -24.20 1.26
C GLN A 551 15.08 -23.74 -0.15
N THR A 552 13.83 -23.89 -0.61
CA THR A 552 13.45 -23.66 -2.01
C THR A 552 12.25 -22.74 -2.14
N THR A 553 12.01 -22.20 -3.35
CA THR A 553 10.84 -21.37 -3.64
C THR A 553 9.52 -22.06 -3.31
N GLY A 554 9.42 -23.38 -3.50
CA GLY A 554 8.23 -24.16 -3.12
C GLY A 554 8.03 -24.22 -1.59
N GLU A 555 9.11 -24.34 -0.82
CA GLU A 555 9.04 -24.19 0.63
C GLU A 555 8.77 -22.74 1.06
N GLY A 556 9.16 -21.76 0.24
CA GLY A 556 8.96 -20.33 0.46
C GLY A 556 7.51 -19.83 0.32
N VAL A 557 6.57 -20.69 -0.09
CA VAL A 557 5.13 -20.39 -0.15
C VAL A 557 4.46 -20.92 1.10
N ARG A 558 4.06 -20.04 2.03
CA ARG A 558 3.55 -20.45 3.36
C ARG A 558 2.31 -19.68 3.78
N ASP A 559 1.52 -20.34 4.61
CA ASP A 559 0.38 -19.76 5.30
C ASP A 559 0.62 -19.63 6.80
N ALA A 560 0.02 -18.59 7.40
CA ALA A 560 -0.05 -18.46 8.84
C ALA A 560 -0.77 -19.66 9.46
N ASN A 561 -0.34 -20.06 10.65
CA ASN A 561 -1.00 -21.09 11.43
C ASN A 561 -1.09 -20.61 12.88
N PHE A 562 -2.28 -20.19 13.30
CA PHE A 562 -2.53 -19.66 14.64
C PHE A 562 -2.38 -20.75 15.72
N ASP A 563 -2.70 -22.00 15.41
CA ASP A 563 -2.61 -23.11 16.38
C ASP A 563 -1.14 -23.46 16.72
N GLU A 564 -0.23 -23.26 15.76
CA GLU A 564 1.21 -23.50 15.93
C GLU A 564 2.02 -22.21 16.15
N GLU A 565 1.36 -21.06 16.34
CA GLU A 565 1.99 -19.72 16.35
C GLU A 565 3.09 -19.54 15.28
N ARG A 566 2.78 -19.99 14.05
CA ARG A 566 3.76 -20.00 12.97
C ARG A 566 4.23 -18.58 12.67
N SER A 567 5.54 -18.40 12.61
CA SER A 567 6.17 -17.11 12.31
C SER A 567 7.44 -17.26 11.49
N TRP A 568 7.86 -16.19 10.82
CA TRP A 568 9.01 -16.19 9.94
C TRP A 568 10.03 -15.14 10.34
N THR A 569 11.30 -15.43 10.11
CA THR A 569 12.42 -14.53 10.43
C THR A 569 13.38 -14.48 9.25
N PHE A 570 13.66 -13.29 8.74
CA PHE A 570 14.78 -13.06 7.82
C PHE A 570 16.06 -13.15 8.63
N VAL A 571 16.95 -14.07 8.27
CA VAL A 571 18.19 -14.33 9.00
C VAL A 571 19.39 -14.29 8.08
N ASN A 572 20.54 -13.93 8.65
CA ASN A 572 21.82 -14.10 7.99
C ASN A 572 22.56 -15.29 8.62
N GLU A 573 22.80 -16.35 7.84
CA GLU A 573 23.42 -17.59 8.33
C GLU A 573 24.89 -17.41 8.75
N ALA A 574 25.56 -16.38 8.20
CA ALA A 574 26.94 -16.02 8.56
C ALA A 574 27.01 -15.11 9.80
N SER A 575 25.90 -14.51 10.24
CA SER A 575 25.84 -13.65 11.42
C SER A 575 25.19 -14.39 12.59
N LYS A 576 25.95 -14.64 13.65
CA LYS A 576 25.47 -15.31 14.87
C LYS A 576 25.60 -14.41 16.08
N HIS A 577 24.56 -14.43 16.91
CA HIS A 577 24.60 -13.76 18.19
C HIS A 577 25.61 -14.42 19.12
N TYR A 578 26.47 -13.60 19.72
CA TYR A 578 27.63 -14.07 20.48
C TYR A 578 27.29 -15.00 21.66
N SER A 579 26.12 -14.81 22.28
CA SER A 579 25.72 -15.58 23.48
C SER A 579 24.78 -16.73 23.16
N SER A 580 23.78 -16.52 22.32
CA SER A 580 22.75 -17.54 22.05
C SER A 580 23.18 -18.50 20.93
N GLY A 581 24.20 -18.14 20.14
CA GLY A 581 24.62 -18.89 18.96
C GLY A 581 23.58 -18.93 17.83
N LYS A 582 22.43 -18.26 18.02
CA LYS A 582 21.33 -18.17 17.05
C LYS A 582 21.67 -17.14 15.97
N LEU A 583 21.06 -17.31 14.80
CA LEU A 583 21.25 -16.42 13.67
C LEU A 583 20.66 -15.04 13.97
N SER A 584 21.41 -13.99 13.62
CA SER A 584 20.94 -12.61 13.62
C SER A 584 19.83 -12.45 12.60
N GLY A 585 18.72 -11.82 12.97
CA GLY A 585 17.58 -11.71 12.07
C GLY A 585 16.56 -10.65 12.45
N TYR A 586 15.58 -10.47 11.56
CA TYR A 586 14.38 -9.67 11.77
C TYR A 586 13.14 -10.55 11.58
N LYS A 587 12.36 -10.69 12.65
CA LYS A 587 11.15 -11.51 12.74
C LYS A 587 9.94 -10.73 12.23
N VAL A 588 9.15 -11.37 11.37
CA VAL A 588 7.83 -10.89 10.95
C VAL A 588 6.82 -11.21 12.05
N MET A 589 6.21 -10.17 12.60
CA MET A 589 5.13 -10.24 13.59
C MET A 589 3.89 -9.58 13.00
N CYS A 590 2.90 -10.38 12.62
CA CYS A 590 1.65 -9.92 12.05
C CYS A 590 0.51 -10.82 12.53
N LYS A 591 -0.61 -10.23 12.95
CA LYS A 591 -1.84 -10.95 13.30
C LYS A 591 -2.92 -10.77 12.23
N ASP A 592 -2.81 -9.71 11.45
CA ASP A 592 -3.78 -9.29 10.44
C ASP A 592 -3.49 -10.01 9.12
N MET A 593 -3.60 -11.33 9.16
CA MET A 593 -3.31 -12.26 8.06
C MET A 593 -4.56 -13.08 7.72
N PRO A 594 -5.61 -12.46 7.13
CA PRO A 594 -6.74 -13.20 6.62
C PRO A 594 -6.36 -13.95 5.34
N ARG A 595 -6.88 -15.17 5.19
CA ARG A 595 -6.82 -15.88 3.91
C ARG A 595 -7.69 -15.18 2.86
N LEU A 596 -7.38 -15.36 1.58
CA LEU A 596 -8.29 -15.03 0.50
C LEU A 596 -9.53 -15.95 0.55
N TYR A 597 -10.73 -15.39 0.61
CA TYR A 597 -11.98 -16.16 0.58
C TYR A 597 -12.47 -16.48 -0.83
N ALA A 598 -12.09 -15.68 -1.82
CA ALA A 598 -12.32 -16.02 -3.22
C ALA A 598 -11.64 -17.36 -3.54
N LYS A 599 -12.32 -18.23 -4.28
CA LYS A 599 -11.75 -19.53 -4.65
C LYS A 599 -10.48 -19.33 -5.48
N HIS A 600 -9.50 -20.22 -5.33
CA HIS A 600 -8.19 -20.08 -6.00
C HIS A 600 -8.28 -20.15 -7.54
N ASP A 601 -9.37 -20.69 -8.09
CA ASP A 601 -9.67 -20.75 -9.53
C ASP A 601 -10.52 -19.57 -10.03
N SER A 602 -10.93 -18.66 -9.14
CA SER A 602 -11.69 -17.45 -9.49
C SER A 602 -10.86 -16.43 -10.27
N ILE A 603 -11.55 -15.53 -10.99
CA ILE A 603 -10.92 -14.40 -11.72
C ILE A 603 -10.06 -13.56 -10.76
N THR A 604 -10.57 -13.26 -9.57
CA THR A 604 -9.84 -12.50 -8.54
C THR A 604 -8.55 -13.22 -8.15
N ALA A 605 -8.62 -14.49 -7.75
CA ALA A 605 -7.44 -15.20 -7.27
C ALA A 605 -6.40 -15.43 -8.36
N LYS A 606 -6.84 -15.66 -9.61
CA LYS A 606 -5.93 -15.77 -10.76
C LYS A 606 -5.14 -14.48 -11.01
N ARG A 607 -5.77 -13.31 -10.89
CA ARG A 607 -5.09 -12.01 -11.05
C ARG A 607 -4.32 -11.57 -9.81
N ALA A 608 -4.72 -12.03 -8.62
CA ALA A 608 -4.05 -11.76 -7.33
C ALA A 608 -3.35 -13.00 -6.79
N PRO A 609 -2.36 -13.58 -7.51
CA PRO A 609 -1.68 -14.79 -7.05
C PRO A 609 -1.06 -14.61 -5.65
N PHE A 610 -0.54 -13.41 -5.36
CA PHE A 610 0.04 -13.08 -4.04
C PHE A 610 -0.92 -13.30 -2.87
N ALA A 611 -2.23 -13.09 -3.08
CA ALA A 611 -3.22 -13.18 -2.03
C ALA A 611 -3.60 -14.63 -1.66
N LYS A 612 -3.20 -15.63 -2.46
CA LYS A 612 -3.51 -17.04 -2.19
C LYS A 612 -2.75 -17.61 -1.00
N HIS A 613 -1.61 -17.01 -0.63
CA HIS A 613 -0.80 -17.41 0.52
C HIS A 613 -0.28 -16.19 1.29
N HIS A 614 0.04 -16.37 2.57
CA HIS A 614 0.45 -15.27 3.45
C HIS A 614 1.89 -14.79 3.22
N ILE A 615 2.78 -15.68 2.79
CA ILE A 615 4.15 -15.31 2.45
C ILE A 615 4.63 -16.10 1.23
N TRP A 616 5.34 -15.38 0.38
CA TRP A 616 6.05 -15.91 -0.78
C TRP A 616 7.49 -15.46 -0.68
N THR A 617 8.45 -16.35 -0.92
CA THR A 617 9.87 -16.01 -0.94
C THR A 617 10.50 -16.57 -2.20
N VAL A 618 11.13 -15.69 -2.98
CA VAL A 618 11.79 -16.02 -4.23
C VAL A 618 13.21 -15.42 -4.27
N PRO A 619 14.11 -15.94 -5.10
CA PRO A 619 15.38 -15.28 -5.37
C PRO A 619 15.14 -13.86 -5.87
N TYR A 620 16.00 -12.94 -5.46
CA TYR A 620 16.00 -11.57 -5.96
C TYR A 620 16.30 -11.54 -7.46
N GLU A 621 15.51 -10.77 -8.20
CA GLU A 621 15.80 -10.32 -9.56
C GLU A 621 15.35 -8.86 -9.66
N ASP A 622 16.06 -7.99 -10.39
CA ASP A 622 15.73 -6.55 -10.48
C ASP A 622 14.30 -6.30 -11.01
N ALA A 623 13.78 -7.23 -11.81
CA ALA A 623 12.44 -7.18 -12.38
C ALA A 623 11.33 -7.64 -11.40
N HIS A 624 11.65 -8.41 -10.35
CA HIS A 624 10.67 -8.89 -9.38
C HIS A 624 10.20 -7.75 -8.45
N LYS A 625 9.24 -6.96 -8.93
CA LYS A 625 8.67 -5.81 -8.21
C LYS A 625 7.20 -6.00 -7.86
N TYR A 626 6.37 -6.33 -8.85
CA TYR A 626 4.91 -6.32 -8.72
C TYR A 626 4.34 -7.75 -8.77
N PRO A 627 3.81 -8.30 -7.68
CA PRO A 627 3.50 -9.72 -7.60
C PRO A 627 2.25 -10.13 -8.40
N ALA A 628 1.44 -9.16 -8.86
CA ALA A 628 0.37 -9.31 -9.85
C ALA A 628 0.77 -8.85 -11.27
N GLY A 629 2.04 -8.49 -11.46
CA GLY A 629 2.63 -8.02 -12.72
C GLY A 629 2.53 -6.52 -12.98
N MET A 630 3.29 -6.07 -13.98
CA MET A 630 3.35 -4.66 -14.38
C MET A 630 2.00 -4.12 -14.87
N TYR A 631 1.26 -4.92 -15.64
CA TYR A 631 0.05 -4.51 -16.36
C TYR A 631 -1.17 -5.24 -15.80
N VAL A 632 -1.84 -4.63 -14.82
CA VAL A 632 -2.94 -5.28 -14.09
C VAL A 632 -4.32 -5.10 -14.74
N PRO A 633 -4.73 -3.90 -15.22
CA PRO A 633 -6.07 -3.70 -15.78
C PRO A 633 -6.44 -4.72 -16.86
N GLN A 634 -7.67 -5.26 -16.80
CA GLN A 634 -8.26 -6.16 -17.80
C GLN A 634 -7.60 -7.53 -17.99
N THR A 635 -6.62 -7.89 -17.18
CA THR A 635 -6.05 -9.24 -17.20
C THR A 635 -7.08 -10.28 -16.74
N LEU A 636 -7.02 -11.49 -17.31
CA LEU A 636 -7.83 -12.64 -16.85
C LEU A 636 -7.02 -13.60 -16.00
N ASP A 637 -5.83 -13.92 -16.48
CA ASP A 637 -4.91 -14.87 -15.87
C ASP A 637 -3.69 -14.13 -15.30
N ALA A 638 -2.97 -14.79 -14.39
CA ALA A 638 -1.71 -14.28 -13.86
C ALA A 638 -0.72 -14.03 -15.01
N PRO A 639 -0.14 -12.82 -15.13
CA PRO A 639 0.87 -12.55 -16.15
C PRO A 639 2.12 -13.40 -15.92
N GLU A 640 2.95 -13.58 -16.96
CA GLU A 640 4.23 -14.29 -16.83
C GLU A 640 5.17 -13.63 -15.81
N ASP A 641 5.07 -12.31 -15.67
CA ASP A 641 5.71 -11.55 -14.59
C ASP A 641 4.78 -11.51 -13.37
N SER A 642 4.71 -12.59 -12.60
CA SER A 642 3.91 -12.65 -11.37
C SER A 642 4.48 -13.66 -10.37
N ILE A 643 4.08 -13.54 -9.10
CA ILE A 643 4.71 -14.29 -8.01
C ILE A 643 4.62 -15.82 -8.16
N GLU A 644 3.51 -16.35 -8.68
CA GLU A 644 3.37 -17.79 -8.95
C GLU A 644 4.37 -18.26 -10.03
N LYS A 645 4.63 -17.42 -11.03
CA LYS A 645 5.57 -17.71 -12.11
C LYS A 645 7.02 -17.59 -11.64
N TRP A 646 7.31 -16.63 -10.76
CA TRP A 646 8.64 -16.47 -10.17
C TRP A 646 9.02 -17.64 -9.27
N VAL A 647 8.05 -18.25 -8.56
CA VAL A 647 8.24 -19.50 -7.80
C VAL A 647 8.65 -20.66 -8.72
N GLY A 648 8.08 -20.71 -9.93
CA GLY A 648 8.38 -21.72 -10.95
C GLY A 648 7.94 -23.12 -10.52
N ASP A 649 8.80 -24.11 -10.72
CA ASP A 649 8.58 -25.49 -10.30
C ASP A 649 8.81 -25.72 -8.79
N GLY A 650 9.15 -24.66 -8.05
CA GLY A 650 9.42 -24.73 -6.61
C GLY A 650 10.83 -25.21 -6.24
N SER A 651 11.74 -25.41 -7.20
CA SER A 651 13.06 -26.01 -6.97
C SER A 651 14.19 -24.99 -6.75
N LYS A 652 14.01 -23.72 -7.15
CA LYS A 652 15.04 -22.68 -7.00
C LYS A 652 15.39 -22.48 -5.53
N SER A 653 16.68 -22.38 -5.21
CA SER A 653 17.16 -22.20 -3.83
C SER A 653 16.91 -20.79 -3.31
N ILE A 654 16.47 -20.67 -2.06
CA ILE A 654 16.26 -19.39 -1.33
C ILE A 654 17.04 -19.33 0.00
N ALA A 655 17.79 -20.37 0.35
CA ALA A 655 18.64 -20.39 1.53
C ALA A 655 20.03 -19.81 1.20
N ASN A 656 20.45 -18.82 1.99
CA ASN A 656 21.71 -18.11 1.89
C ASN A 656 21.90 -17.49 0.50
N LYS A 657 20.87 -16.76 0.06
CA LYS A 657 20.77 -16.09 -1.24
C LYS A 657 20.35 -14.64 -1.06
N ASP A 658 20.51 -13.85 -2.11
CA ASP A 658 19.74 -12.61 -2.22
C ASP A 658 18.28 -13.00 -2.53
N ILE A 659 17.38 -12.63 -1.64
CA ILE A 659 15.97 -13.05 -1.67
C ILE A 659 15.06 -11.83 -1.59
N VAL A 660 13.81 -12.00 -2.03
CA VAL A 660 12.73 -11.07 -1.80
C VAL A 660 11.50 -11.83 -1.32
N SER A 661 10.78 -11.26 -0.36
CA SER A 661 9.53 -11.82 0.13
C SER A 661 8.35 -10.89 -0.10
N TYR A 662 7.20 -11.48 -0.36
CA TYR A 662 5.91 -10.81 -0.51
C TYR A 662 4.99 -11.31 0.58
N ILE A 663 4.61 -10.43 1.51
CA ILE A 663 3.83 -10.77 2.69
C ILE A 663 2.42 -10.20 2.53
N THR A 664 1.42 -11.08 2.54
CA THR A 664 0.02 -10.72 2.47
C THR A 664 -0.51 -10.44 3.88
N LEU A 665 -0.97 -9.21 4.10
CA LEU A 665 -1.64 -8.75 5.32
C LEU A 665 -2.94 -8.03 4.96
N GLY A 666 -3.89 -7.89 5.88
CA GLY A 666 -5.16 -7.27 5.57
C GLY A 666 -6.28 -7.49 6.57
N THR A 667 -7.51 -7.20 6.14
CA THR A 667 -8.74 -7.44 6.91
C THR A 667 -9.85 -8.03 6.04
N THR A 668 -10.77 -8.75 6.67
CA THR A 668 -12.06 -9.15 6.06
C THR A 668 -13.13 -8.28 6.67
N HIS A 669 -13.64 -7.32 5.88
CA HIS A 669 -14.58 -6.34 6.35
C HIS A 669 -16.01 -6.85 6.21
N VAL A 670 -16.65 -7.05 7.35
CA VAL A 670 -18.11 -7.20 7.46
C VAL A 670 -18.65 -5.84 7.87
N PRO A 671 -19.19 -5.03 6.94
CA PRO A 671 -19.58 -3.66 7.23
C PRO A 671 -20.65 -3.58 8.33
N ARG A 672 -20.68 -2.46 9.04
CA ARG A 672 -21.66 -2.20 10.10
C ARG A 672 -22.30 -0.83 9.93
N PRO A 673 -23.48 -0.57 10.52
CA PRO A 673 -24.06 0.77 10.52
C PRO A 673 -23.12 1.85 11.07
N GLU A 674 -22.25 1.52 12.03
CA GLU A 674 -21.24 2.43 12.57
C GLU A 674 -20.18 2.86 11.55
N ASP A 675 -20.04 2.14 10.45
CA ASP A 675 -19.10 2.45 9.37
C ASP A 675 -19.71 3.44 8.34
N PHE A 676 -20.97 3.87 8.52
CA PHE A 676 -21.71 4.76 7.64
C PHE A 676 -22.29 5.96 8.42
N PRO A 677 -22.25 7.21 7.91
CA PRO A 677 -21.88 7.63 6.55
C PRO A 677 -20.38 7.75 6.24
N VAL A 678 -19.53 7.77 7.26
CA VAL A 678 -18.06 7.76 7.13
C VAL A 678 -17.50 6.82 8.18
N MET A 679 -16.62 5.94 7.75
CA MET A 679 -16.07 4.84 8.52
C MET A 679 -14.99 5.33 9.49
N PRO A 680 -15.13 5.09 10.81
CA PRO A 680 -14.03 5.23 11.75
C PRO A 680 -12.83 4.36 11.34
N ALA A 681 -11.61 4.83 11.58
CA ALA A 681 -10.42 4.16 11.07
C ALA A 681 -10.26 2.72 11.63
N GLU A 682 -10.23 1.72 10.75
CA GLU A 682 -9.81 0.35 11.04
C GLU A 682 -8.30 0.23 10.80
N THR A 683 -7.59 -0.55 11.63
CA THR A 683 -6.11 -0.59 11.59
C THR A 683 -5.58 -2.01 11.37
N VAL A 684 -4.67 -2.15 10.41
CA VAL A 684 -3.90 -3.37 10.09
C VAL A 684 -2.43 -3.10 10.38
N ARG A 685 -1.72 -4.04 11.02
CA ARG A 685 -0.31 -3.84 11.40
C ARG A 685 0.58 -5.06 11.14
N LEU A 686 1.79 -4.77 10.67
CA LEU A 686 2.89 -5.72 10.63
C LEU A 686 4.15 -5.09 11.21
N MET A 687 4.87 -5.84 12.03
CA MET A 687 6.12 -5.40 12.65
C MET A 687 7.29 -6.32 12.27
N LEU A 688 8.40 -5.74 11.86
CA LEU A 688 9.69 -6.38 11.67
C LEU A 688 10.54 -6.13 12.92
N LYS A 689 10.79 -7.18 13.70
CA LYS A 689 11.45 -7.08 15.01
C LYS A 689 12.85 -7.69 15.00
N PRO A 690 13.89 -7.02 15.51
CA PRO A 690 15.21 -7.61 15.63
C PRO A 690 15.17 -8.80 16.59
N VAL A 691 15.73 -9.93 16.16
CA VAL A 691 15.91 -11.14 16.98
C VAL A 691 17.35 -11.60 16.85
N ASN A 692 18.06 -11.69 17.98
CA ASN A 692 19.49 -12.02 18.02
C ASN A 692 20.40 -11.04 17.22
N PHE A 693 19.85 -9.94 16.67
CA PHE A 693 20.61 -8.99 15.85
C PHE A 693 21.56 -8.14 16.69
N PHE A 694 21.05 -7.52 17.76
CA PHE A 694 21.84 -6.76 18.71
C PHE A 694 22.40 -7.67 19.81
N ARG A 695 23.51 -7.25 20.43
CA ARG A 695 24.11 -7.99 21.57
C ARG A 695 23.25 -7.95 22.83
N ARG A 696 22.46 -6.89 22.99
CA ARG A 696 21.60 -6.60 24.13
C ARG A 696 20.52 -5.63 23.68
N ASN A 697 19.66 -5.20 24.60
CA ASN A 697 18.70 -4.13 24.31
C ASN A 697 19.45 -2.90 23.74
N PRO A 698 19.16 -2.46 22.49
CA PRO A 698 19.89 -1.37 21.83
C PRO A 698 19.54 0.02 22.39
N THR A 699 18.61 0.09 23.35
CA THR A 699 18.05 1.33 23.91
C THR A 699 18.54 1.67 25.32
N LEU A 700 19.52 0.93 25.82
CA LEU A 700 20.05 1.17 27.17
C LEU A 700 20.80 2.51 27.32
N ASP A 701 21.11 3.16 26.21
CA ASP A 701 21.70 4.50 26.15
C ASP A 701 20.66 5.62 25.96
N VAL A 702 19.38 5.29 25.83
CA VAL A 702 18.30 6.27 25.80
C VAL A 702 18.11 6.84 27.22
N PRO A 703 18.21 8.17 27.41
CA PRO A 703 18.16 8.76 28.74
C PRO A 703 16.76 8.66 29.35
N SER A 704 16.72 8.31 30.64
CA SER A 704 15.51 8.49 31.45
C SER A 704 15.30 9.98 31.71
N THR A 705 14.21 10.53 31.20
CA THR A 705 13.87 11.94 31.36
C THR A 705 12.43 12.09 31.84
N ALA A 706 12.23 12.86 32.91
CA ALA A 706 10.93 13.35 33.29
C ALA A 706 10.62 14.60 32.47
N ASP A 707 9.49 14.63 31.78
CA ASP A 707 9.03 15.84 31.10
C ASP A 707 8.55 16.86 32.14
N ALA A 708 9.27 17.99 32.23
CA ALA A 708 8.96 19.07 33.16
C ALA A 708 7.64 19.80 32.83
N GLN A 709 7.09 19.63 31.63
CA GLN A 709 5.79 20.20 31.23
C GLN A 709 4.60 19.31 31.61
N SER A 710 4.85 18.05 31.98
CA SER A 710 3.80 17.13 32.42
C SER A 710 3.23 17.55 33.78
N THR A 711 1.91 17.65 33.88
CA THR A 711 1.20 18.01 35.11
C THR A 711 0.09 17.01 35.42
N ALA A 712 -0.20 16.80 36.70
CA ALA A 712 -1.31 15.93 37.11
C ALA A 712 -2.66 16.62 36.85
N ALA A 713 -3.59 15.91 36.21
CA ALA A 713 -4.88 16.44 35.75
C ALA A 713 -5.81 17.02 36.84
N GLY A 714 -5.45 16.88 38.13
CA GLY A 714 -6.21 17.41 39.27
C GLY A 714 -5.38 17.84 40.48
N ALA A 715 -4.07 18.12 40.34
CA ALA A 715 -3.23 18.39 41.50
C ALA A 715 -3.43 19.79 42.11
N ALA A 716 -4.32 19.81 43.11
CA ALA A 716 -4.15 20.60 44.33
C ALA A 716 -3.35 19.84 45.41
N ASN A 717 -2.81 18.63 45.15
CA ASN A 717 -2.03 17.85 46.12
C ASN A 717 -0.82 17.15 45.47
N GLY A 718 0.36 17.62 45.87
CA GLY A 718 1.66 16.95 45.95
C GLY A 718 2.04 15.90 44.91
N ASN A 719 3.01 16.23 44.05
CA ASN A 719 3.83 15.23 43.38
C ASN A 719 4.47 14.33 44.44
N GLY A 720 4.15 13.03 44.43
CA GLY A 720 4.98 12.04 45.12
C GLY A 720 6.44 12.18 44.67
N ALA A 721 7.39 11.95 45.57
CA ALA A 721 8.82 12.11 45.30
C ALA A 721 9.24 11.49 43.95
N SER A 722 10.13 12.16 43.23
CA SER A 722 10.46 11.90 41.83
C SER A 722 10.72 10.42 41.53
N CYS A 723 9.84 9.81 40.72
CA CYS A 723 9.97 8.44 40.21
C CYS A 723 11.16 8.25 39.23
N CYS A 724 11.78 9.34 38.77
CA CYS A 724 12.77 9.36 37.69
C CYS A 724 14.20 9.74 38.15
N SER A 725 14.49 9.71 39.46
CA SER A 725 15.82 10.00 40.02
C SER A 725 16.63 8.75 40.32
#